data_AF-G1SKK0-F1
#
_entry.id   AF-G1SKK0-F1
#
_cell.length_a   1.000
_cell.length_b   1.000
_cell.length_c   1.000
_cell.angle_alpha   90.00
_cell.angle_beta   90.00
_cell.angle_gamma   90.00
#
_symmetry.space_group_name_H-M   'P 1'
#
loop_
_entity.id
_entity.type
_entity.pdbx_description
1 polymer ?
#
loop_
_entity_poly.entity_id
_entity_poly.type
_entity_poly.pdbx_seq_one_letter_code
_entity_poly.pdbx_strand_id
1 'polypeptide(L)'
;MTARVLVIGSGGREHTLAWKLAQSIHVKQVLVAPGNAGTACSEKISNAAISVSDHTALAQFCKDESIELVVVGPEAPLAAGIVENLTSAGVRCFGPTAKAAQLESSKRFAKEFMDRHGIPTARWRAFTTPEEACSFIMSADFPALVVKASGLAAGKGVIVAKNQEEACRAVQEIMQEKAFGAAGETIVIEELLEGEEVSCLCFTDGSTVAPMPPAQDHKRLLEGDLGPNTGGMGAYCPAPQVSKDLLLKIKNAVLQKTVDGMQQEGTPYVGILYAGIMLTKDGPKVLEFNCRFGDPECQVILPLLKSDLFEVVQSTLDGQLCTSLPAWLENHAAVTVVMASKGYPGAYTTGMEITGFPEAQALGLQVFHAGTALREGKVVTSGGRVLTVTAVQENLMSALEEAKKGLAALQFEGAVYRTDIGSRALAFLRQPRGLTYKDSGVDIAAGNMLVKKIQPLAKATSRPGCDVDLGDFAGLFDLKAAGFKDPLLASGTDGVGTKLKIAQLCNKHDTIGQDLVAMCVNDILAQGAEPLFFLDYFSCGKLDLSTAEAVVAGIAKACGQAGCALLGGETAEMPDMYPPGEYDLAGFAVGAMERDQKLPHLERITEGDVVIGIASSGLHSNGFSLVRKIVAQSSLQYSSPAPDGCGDQTLGDLLLTPTRIYSHLLLPVLRSGHVKAFAHITGGGLLENIPRVLPPKCGVDLDARTWRIPRIFSWLQQEGQLSEEEMARTFNCGVGAALVVSKDQTERILRDIRQHQEEAWVIGSVVACPEGSPRVKVNNLAEAMQMNGSVMENSSLKNHCSVQPTKARVAVLISGTGSNLQALIDSTQDPNSSSHIVVVISNKAAVAGLEKAERAGIPTRVINHKLYKNRVEFDNAVDQVLEEFSTDIVCLAGFMRILSGPFVRKWNGKMLNIHPSLLPSFKGANAHEQALEAGVTVTGCTVHFVSEDVDAGQIILQEAVPVKRGDTVATLSERVKLAEHKVFPVALHLVACGAVRLGENGKICWVKEE
;
A
#
# COMPACT_ATOMS: atom_id res chain seq x y z
N MET A 1 29.25 4.43 -6.82
CA MET A 1 29.16 5.60 -7.72
C MET A 1 30.11 5.38 -8.88
N THR A 2 29.63 4.87 -10.01
CA THR A 2 30.51 4.53 -11.15
C THR A 2 29.95 4.96 -12.50
N ALA A 3 28.64 5.15 -12.64
CA ALA A 3 28.00 5.35 -13.93
C ALA A 3 28.28 6.75 -14.51
N ARG A 4 28.53 6.81 -15.81
CA ARG A 4 28.55 8.04 -16.60
C ARG A 4 27.40 7.99 -17.61
N VAL A 5 26.61 9.05 -17.68
CA VAL A 5 25.42 9.11 -18.54
C VAL A 5 25.59 10.22 -19.56
N LEU A 6 25.14 9.99 -20.80
CA LEU A 6 25.13 11.00 -21.85
C LEU A 6 23.68 11.39 -22.20
N VAL A 7 23.37 12.68 -22.16
CA VAL A 7 22.07 13.25 -22.57
C VAL A 7 22.24 13.95 -23.92
N ILE A 8 21.42 13.62 -24.89
CA ILE A 8 21.44 14.22 -26.23
C ILE A 8 20.43 15.37 -26.30
N GLY A 9 20.89 16.56 -26.67
CA GLY A 9 20.10 17.77 -26.89
C GLY A 9 20.64 19.00 -26.13
N SER A 10 19.86 20.08 -26.11
CA SER A 10 20.31 21.40 -25.65
C SER A 10 19.21 22.31 -25.11
N GLY A 11 17.98 21.81 -24.97
CA GLY A 11 16.81 22.55 -24.50
C GLY A 11 16.61 22.48 -22.99
N GLY A 12 15.47 23.01 -22.54
CA GLY A 12 15.07 22.99 -21.13
C GLY A 12 14.81 21.56 -20.65
N ARG A 13 14.21 20.74 -21.50
CA ARG A 13 14.01 19.31 -21.26
C ARG A 13 15.32 18.58 -20.95
N GLU A 14 16.37 18.81 -21.73
CA GLU A 14 17.64 18.12 -21.54
C GLU A 14 18.37 18.61 -20.28
N HIS A 15 18.24 19.89 -19.93
CA HIS A 15 18.71 20.38 -18.64
C HIS A 15 17.96 19.67 -17.50
N THR A 16 16.64 19.55 -17.55
CA THR A 16 15.88 18.83 -16.49
C THR A 16 16.26 17.35 -16.41
N LEU A 17 16.47 16.67 -17.53
CA LEU A 17 16.96 15.28 -17.54
C LEU A 17 18.33 15.19 -16.87
N ALA A 18 19.27 16.06 -17.24
CA ALA A 18 20.61 16.07 -16.65
C ALA A 18 20.58 16.38 -15.15
N TRP A 19 19.77 17.37 -14.75
CA TRP A 19 19.52 17.72 -13.35
C TRP A 19 18.97 16.54 -12.56
N LYS A 20 17.98 15.82 -13.11
CA LYS A 20 17.35 14.70 -12.40
C LYS A 20 18.28 13.49 -12.30
N LEU A 21 19.02 13.18 -13.37
CA LEU A 21 20.01 12.08 -13.38
C LEU A 21 21.18 12.35 -12.42
N ALA A 22 21.62 13.60 -12.28
CA ALA A 22 22.70 13.96 -11.36
C ALA A 22 22.35 13.71 -9.87
N GLN A 23 21.05 13.69 -9.52
CA GLN A 23 20.59 13.37 -8.16
C GLN A 23 20.82 11.90 -7.78
N SER A 24 20.95 11.00 -8.78
CA SER A 24 21.20 9.58 -8.53
C SER A 24 22.52 9.37 -7.78
N ILE A 25 22.50 8.47 -6.80
CA ILE A 25 23.71 8.01 -6.10
C ILE A 25 24.57 7.10 -6.98
N HIS A 26 24.00 6.53 -8.04
CA HIS A 26 24.69 5.63 -8.96
C HIS A 26 25.50 6.40 -10.01
N VAL A 27 25.04 7.61 -10.34
CA VAL A 27 25.62 8.49 -11.36
C VAL A 27 26.74 9.36 -10.80
N LYS A 28 27.93 9.17 -11.39
CA LYS A 28 29.13 9.97 -11.13
C LYS A 28 29.17 11.24 -11.97
N GLN A 29 28.77 11.16 -13.24
CA GLN A 29 28.85 12.27 -14.18
C GLN A 29 27.74 12.18 -15.23
N VAL A 30 27.17 13.33 -15.59
CA VAL A 30 26.25 13.50 -16.71
C VAL A 30 26.91 14.41 -17.75
N LEU A 31 27.09 13.90 -18.96
CA LEU A 31 27.50 14.69 -20.11
C LEU A 31 26.28 15.09 -20.93
N VAL A 32 26.26 16.31 -21.46
CA VAL A 32 25.16 16.80 -22.30
C VAL A 32 25.71 17.25 -23.65
N ALA A 33 25.17 16.72 -24.75
CA ALA A 33 25.68 16.98 -26.10
C ALA A 33 24.61 17.66 -26.99
N PRO A 34 24.80 18.93 -27.42
CA PRO A 34 25.88 19.86 -27.01
C PRO A 34 25.62 20.56 -25.66
N GLY A 35 24.40 20.44 -25.10
CA GLY A 35 24.00 21.17 -23.91
C GLY A 35 23.83 22.68 -24.13
N ASN A 36 23.71 23.43 -23.02
CA ASN A 36 23.56 24.88 -23.00
C ASN A 36 24.33 25.49 -21.82
N ALA A 37 24.16 26.80 -21.55
CA ALA A 37 24.88 27.45 -20.45
C ALA A 37 24.56 26.87 -19.06
N GLY A 38 23.33 26.39 -18.86
CA GLY A 38 22.90 25.81 -17.58
C GLY A 38 23.51 24.43 -17.30
N THR A 39 23.86 23.68 -18.34
CA THR A 39 24.51 22.36 -18.23
C THR A 39 26.04 22.42 -18.35
N ALA A 40 26.62 23.60 -18.57
CA ALA A 40 28.04 23.77 -18.86
C ALA A 40 28.96 23.54 -17.65
N CYS A 41 28.52 23.95 -16.45
CA CYS A 41 29.33 23.85 -15.24
C CYS A 41 28.44 23.65 -14.00
N SER A 42 28.16 22.39 -13.67
CA SER A 42 27.52 21.97 -12.42
C SER A 42 28.29 20.77 -11.85
N GLU A 43 28.14 20.47 -10.57
CA GLU A 43 28.99 19.52 -9.82
C GLU A 43 29.19 18.17 -10.53
N LYS A 44 28.12 17.61 -11.12
CA LYS A 44 28.15 16.37 -11.90
C LYS A 44 27.86 16.56 -13.38
N ILE A 45 27.52 17.77 -13.84
CA ILE A 45 26.99 17.99 -15.21
C ILE A 45 27.97 18.86 -15.99
N SER A 46 28.30 18.43 -17.21
CA SER A 46 29.15 19.17 -18.12
C SER A 46 28.75 18.95 -19.58
N ASN A 47 29.08 19.89 -20.45
CA ASN A 47 28.78 19.80 -21.88
C ASN A 47 29.86 19.00 -22.63
N ALA A 48 29.45 18.31 -23.70
CA ALA A 48 30.34 17.61 -24.62
C ALA A 48 30.17 18.12 -26.05
N ALA A 49 31.28 18.43 -26.71
CA ALA A 49 31.31 18.95 -28.09
C ALA A 49 31.31 17.81 -29.15
N ILE A 50 30.54 16.73 -28.91
CA ILE A 50 30.42 15.60 -29.82
C ILE A 50 29.28 15.84 -30.81
N SER A 51 29.49 15.47 -32.08
CA SER A 51 28.43 15.51 -33.09
C SER A 51 27.37 14.45 -32.80
N VAL A 52 26.11 14.87 -32.66
CA VAL A 52 24.98 13.97 -32.38
C VAL A 52 24.40 13.32 -33.64
N SER A 53 24.79 13.79 -34.83
CA SER A 53 24.35 13.26 -36.12
C SER A 53 25.31 12.22 -36.72
N ASP A 54 26.58 12.18 -36.26
CA ASP A 54 27.53 11.14 -36.62
C ASP A 54 27.49 10.03 -35.58
N HIS A 55 26.60 9.06 -35.79
CA HIS A 55 26.39 7.97 -34.84
C HIS A 55 27.63 7.07 -34.66
N THR A 56 28.54 7.01 -35.65
CA THR A 56 29.77 6.22 -35.55
C THR A 56 30.74 6.90 -34.60
N ALA A 57 30.98 8.20 -34.80
CA ALA A 57 31.80 8.99 -33.89
C ALA A 57 31.20 9.05 -32.47
N LEU A 58 29.88 9.16 -32.37
CA LEU A 58 29.17 9.17 -31.09
C LEU A 58 29.31 7.83 -30.34
N ALA A 59 29.18 6.70 -31.03
CA ALA A 59 29.39 5.37 -30.42
C ALA A 59 30.83 5.20 -29.91
N GLN A 60 31.81 5.68 -30.67
CA GLN A 60 33.21 5.64 -30.26
C GLN A 60 33.45 6.53 -29.03
N PHE A 61 32.93 7.76 -29.05
CA PHE A 61 32.98 8.68 -27.91
C PHE A 61 32.37 8.05 -26.65
N CYS A 62 31.23 7.36 -26.76
CA CYS A 62 30.61 6.67 -25.64
C CYS A 62 31.52 5.58 -25.05
N LYS A 63 32.28 4.86 -25.88
CA LYS A 63 33.25 3.85 -25.41
C LYS A 63 34.44 4.51 -24.72
N ASP A 64 34.99 5.54 -25.33
CA ASP A 64 36.18 6.24 -24.84
C ASP A 64 35.92 6.89 -23.47
N GLU A 65 34.74 7.50 -23.29
CA GLU A 65 34.33 8.14 -22.04
C GLU A 65 33.71 7.18 -21.01
N SER A 66 33.61 5.88 -21.32
CA SER A 66 32.93 4.86 -20.51
C SER A 66 31.48 5.25 -20.15
N ILE A 67 30.71 5.68 -21.16
CA ILE A 67 29.28 6.00 -21.00
C ILE A 67 28.50 4.70 -20.81
N GLU A 68 27.76 4.61 -19.71
CA GLU A 68 26.96 3.45 -19.36
C GLU A 68 25.64 3.41 -20.14
N LEU A 69 24.98 4.56 -20.27
CA LEU A 69 23.79 4.70 -21.11
C LEU A 69 23.65 6.12 -21.69
N VAL A 70 22.99 6.20 -22.84
CA VAL A 70 22.62 7.43 -23.53
C VAL A 70 21.12 7.68 -23.35
N VAL A 71 20.70 8.92 -23.09
CA VAL A 71 19.30 9.35 -23.01
C VAL A 71 19.03 10.37 -24.12
N VAL A 72 18.10 10.08 -25.02
CA VAL A 72 17.79 10.96 -26.14
C VAL A 72 16.65 11.90 -25.79
N GLY A 73 16.92 13.21 -25.80
CA GLY A 73 15.94 14.25 -25.53
C GLY A 73 15.04 14.59 -26.73
N PRO A 74 15.59 15.04 -27.88
CA PRO A 74 14.81 15.49 -29.02
C PRO A 74 14.42 14.36 -29.98
N GLU A 75 13.40 14.64 -30.81
CA GLU A 75 12.83 13.70 -31.76
C GLU A 75 13.71 13.41 -32.98
N ALA A 76 14.49 14.39 -33.44
CA ALA A 76 15.24 14.27 -34.70
C ALA A 76 16.29 13.12 -34.67
N PRO A 77 17.11 12.95 -33.61
CA PRO A 77 18.01 11.80 -33.52
C PRO A 77 17.29 10.45 -33.47
N LEU A 78 16.12 10.37 -32.83
CA LEU A 78 15.31 9.15 -32.78
C LEU A 78 14.85 8.74 -34.18
N ALA A 79 14.28 9.68 -34.94
CA ALA A 79 13.87 9.44 -36.32
C ALA A 79 15.05 9.10 -37.25
N ALA A 80 16.26 9.58 -36.93
CA ALA A 80 17.49 9.25 -37.65
C ALA A 80 18.09 7.88 -37.28
N GLY A 81 17.53 7.15 -36.30
CA GLY A 81 17.99 5.81 -35.93
C GLY A 81 19.17 5.76 -34.97
N ILE A 82 19.34 6.80 -34.13
CA ILE A 82 20.41 6.85 -33.12
C ILE A 82 20.39 5.62 -32.20
N VAL A 83 19.21 5.14 -31.81
CA VAL A 83 19.05 4.02 -30.87
C VAL A 83 19.58 2.73 -31.46
N GLU A 84 19.18 2.37 -32.68
CA GLU A 84 19.66 1.15 -33.35
C GLU A 84 21.16 1.23 -33.65
N ASN A 85 21.65 2.39 -34.06
CA ASN A 85 23.06 2.57 -34.40
C ASN A 85 23.97 2.47 -33.17
N LEU A 86 23.58 3.06 -32.04
CA LEU A 86 24.34 2.93 -30.79
C LEU A 86 24.24 1.52 -30.21
N THR A 87 23.05 0.92 -30.19
CA THR A 87 22.83 -0.43 -29.64
C THR A 87 23.61 -1.49 -30.43
N SER A 88 23.61 -1.42 -31.76
CA SER A 88 24.42 -2.31 -32.60
C SER A 88 25.93 -2.14 -32.42
N ALA A 89 26.38 -0.95 -31.98
CA ALA A 89 27.77 -0.69 -31.61
C ALA A 89 28.10 -1.09 -30.15
N GLY A 90 27.15 -1.66 -29.40
CA GLY A 90 27.31 -2.09 -28.01
C GLY A 90 27.10 -0.98 -26.97
N VAL A 91 26.49 0.14 -27.34
CA VAL A 91 26.18 1.27 -26.45
C VAL A 91 24.69 1.29 -26.13
N ARG A 92 24.35 1.28 -24.84
CA ARG A 92 22.95 1.30 -24.38
C ARG A 92 22.34 2.68 -24.65
N CYS A 93 21.17 2.73 -25.27
CA CYS A 93 20.50 3.99 -25.65
C CYS A 93 19.01 3.96 -25.30
N PHE A 94 18.56 4.89 -24.48
CA PHE A 94 17.18 5.06 -24.05
C PHE A 94 16.42 5.96 -25.01
N GLY A 95 15.41 5.36 -25.65
CA GLY A 95 14.53 5.96 -26.64
C GLY A 95 14.04 4.89 -27.62
N PRO A 96 12.99 5.17 -28.40
CA PRO A 96 12.49 4.23 -29.38
C PRO A 96 13.41 4.14 -30.60
N THR A 97 13.37 2.98 -31.26
CA THR A 97 13.97 2.77 -32.59
C THR A 97 13.36 3.72 -33.63
N ALA A 98 14.02 4.01 -34.75
CA ALA A 98 13.46 4.83 -35.82
C ALA A 98 12.13 4.27 -36.35
N LYS A 99 12.00 2.93 -36.41
CA LYS A 99 10.73 2.27 -36.75
C LYS A 99 9.64 2.55 -35.72
N ALA A 100 9.95 2.42 -34.43
CA ALA A 100 8.99 2.72 -33.37
C ALA A 100 8.65 4.23 -33.30
N ALA A 101 9.62 5.09 -33.62
CA ALA A 101 9.47 6.54 -33.72
C ALA A 101 8.61 7.00 -34.91
N GLN A 102 8.15 6.09 -35.78
CA GLN A 102 7.15 6.41 -36.80
C GLN A 102 5.82 6.89 -36.22
N LEU A 103 5.52 6.53 -34.96
CA LEU A 103 4.37 7.09 -34.23
C LEU A 103 4.41 8.62 -34.13
N GLU A 104 5.59 9.24 -34.09
CA GLU A 104 5.75 10.71 -34.13
C GLU A 104 6.13 11.20 -35.53
N SER A 105 7.09 10.54 -36.17
CA SER A 105 7.71 11.05 -37.41
C SER A 105 6.83 10.92 -38.65
N SER A 106 5.76 10.12 -38.59
CA SER A 106 4.75 9.99 -39.65
C SER A 106 3.34 9.98 -39.07
N LYS A 107 2.65 11.12 -39.15
CA LYS A 107 1.25 11.21 -38.67
C LYS A 107 0.33 10.25 -39.42
N ARG A 108 0.56 10.02 -40.73
CA ARG A 108 -0.17 8.99 -41.48
C ARG A 108 -0.01 7.62 -40.81
N PHE A 109 1.22 7.22 -40.51
CA PHE A 109 1.49 5.93 -39.84
C PHE A 109 0.78 5.84 -38.49
N ALA A 110 0.88 6.88 -37.66
CA ALA A 110 0.24 6.91 -36.35
C ALA A 110 -1.29 6.73 -36.42
N LYS A 111 -1.94 7.39 -37.39
CA LYS A 111 -3.39 7.30 -37.56
C LYS A 111 -3.82 5.92 -38.08
N GLU A 112 -3.13 5.38 -39.08
CA GLU A 112 -3.36 4.01 -39.57
C GLU A 112 -3.13 2.97 -38.47
N PHE A 113 -2.10 3.15 -37.65
CA PHE A 113 -1.81 2.30 -36.50
C PHE A 113 -2.96 2.33 -35.48
N MET A 114 -3.44 3.52 -35.14
CA MET A 114 -4.57 3.66 -34.20
C MET A 114 -5.84 2.98 -34.73
N ASP A 115 -6.13 3.09 -36.03
CA ASP A 115 -7.27 2.41 -36.65
C ASP A 115 -7.12 0.88 -36.59
N ARG A 116 -5.92 0.34 -36.89
CA ARG A 116 -5.64 -1.11 -36.83
C ARG A 116 -5.86 -1.71 -35.44
N HIS A 117 -5.53 -0.97 -34.38
CA HIS A 117 -5.56 -1.44 -32.99
C HIS A 117 -6.78 -0.94 -32.18
N GLY A 118 -7.71 -0.23 -32.83
CA GLY A 118 -8.89 0.33 -32.17
C GLY A 118 -8.53 1.28 -31.02
N ILE A 119 -7.55 2.15 -31.25
CA ILE A 119 -7.15 3.23 -30.35
C ILE A 119 -7.98 4.48 -30.70
N PRO A 120 -8.72 5.09 -29.75
CA PRO A 120 -9.60 6.22 -30.06
C PRO A 120 -8.83 7.43 -30.59
N THR A 121 -9.20 7.94 -31.77
CA THR A 121 -8.63 9.16 -32.37
C THR A 121 -9.70 9.92 -33.17
N ALA A 122 -9.37 11.13 -33.65
CA ALA A 122 -10.20 11.91 -34.55
C ALA A 122 -10.43 11.17 -35.89
N ARG A 123 -11.63 11.27 -36.46
CA ARG A 123 -11.86 10.80 -37.85
C ARG A 123 -10.93 11.52 -38.80
N TRP A 124 -10.37 10.82 -39.78
CA TRP A 124 -9.28 11.38 -40.57
C TRP A 124 -9.16 10.74 -41.96
N ARG A 125 -8.38 11.38 -42.84
CA ARG A 125 -7.89 10.80 -44.10
C ARG A 125 -6.56 11.47 -44.50
N ALA A 126 -5.67 10.73 -45.17
CA ALA A 126 -4.43 11.27 -45.72
C ALA A 126 -4.52 11.53 -47.23
N PHE A 127 -3.77 12.51 -47.70
CA PHE A 127 -3.74 12.96 -49.10
C PHE A 127 -2.34 13.30 -49.57
N THR A 128 -2.07 13.03 -50.84
CA THR A 128 -0.85 13.40 -51.57
C THR A 128 -1.10 14.40 -52.70
N THR A 129 -2.36 14.75 -52.96
CA THR A 129 -2.77 15.75 -53.95
C THR A 129 -3.71 16.78 -53.32
N PRO A 130 -3.48 18.08 -53.52
CA PRO A 130 -4.27 19.14 -52.88
C PRO A 130 -5.72 19.17 -53.36
N GLU A 131 -6.02 18.77 -54.60
CA GLU A 131 -7.39 18.76 -55.15
C GLU A 131 -8.28 17.76 -54.41
N GLU A 132 -7.80 16.54 -54.21
CA GLU A 132 -8.51 15.50 -53.46
C GLU A 132 -8.71 15.89 -51.99
N ALA A 133 -7.70 16.50 -51.38
CA ALA A 133 -7.75 17.01 -50.02
C ALA A 133 -8.84 18.08 -49.84
N CYS A 134 -8.88 19.08 -50.74
CA CYS A 134 -9.93 20.10 -50.75
C CYS A 134 -11.31 19.48 -51.02
N SER A 135 -11.43 18.52 -51.94
CA SER A 135 -12.69 17.82 -52.18
C SER A 135 -13.20 17.12 -50.92
N PHE A 136 -12.32 16.46 -50.16
CA PHE A 136 -12.68 15.80 -48.90
C PHE A 136 -13.15 16.80 -47.84
N ILE A 137 -12.46 17.93 -47.66
CA ILE A 137 -12.87 18.99 -46.72
C ILE A 137 -14.28 19.48 -47.04
N MET A 138 -14.59 19.68 -48.32
CA MET A 138 -15.88 20.20 -48.77
C MET A 138 -17.01 19.17 -48.68
N SER A 139 -16.72 17.87 -48.80
CA SER A 139 -17.71 16.80 -48.80
C SER A 139 -17.89 16.06 -47.48
N ALA A 140 -17.01 16.26 -46.49
CA ALA A 140 -17.09 15.56 -45.21
C ALA A 140 -18.36 15.91 -44.44
N ASP A 141 -18.97 14.92 -43.79
CA ASP A 141 -20.14 15.06 -42.92
C ASP A 141 -19.79 15.51 -41.49
N PHE A 142 -18.53 15.89 -41.27
CA PHE A 142 -17.96 16.33 -40.00
C PHE A 142 -16.97 17.48 -40.21
N PRO A 143 -16.60 18.24 -39.15
CA PRO A 143 -15.71 19.39 -39.30
C PRO A 143 -14.26 18.95 -39.56
N ALA A 144 -13.96 18.59 -40.80
CA ALA A 144 -12.63 18.25 -41.32
C ALA A 144 -11.74 19.51 -41.45
N LEU A 145 -11.42 20.14 -40.32
CA LEU A 145 -10.84 21.48 -40.25
C LEU A 145 -9.40 21.51 -39.71
N VAL A 146 -8.83 20.36 -39.34
CA VAL A 146 -7.45 20.28 -38.86
C VAL A 146 -6.58 19.68 -39.96
N VAL A 147 -5.64 20.47 -40.48
CA VAL A 147 -4.72 20.07 -41.55
C VAL A 147 -3.32 19.93 -40.97
N LYS A 148 -2.74 18.72 -41.05
CA LYS A 148 -1.45 18.39 -40.48
C LYS A 148 -0.48 17.88 -41.55
N ALA A 149 0.72 18.43 -41.61
CA ALA A 149 1.82 17.84 -42.35
C ALA A 149 2.21 16.50 -41.72
N SER A 150 2.37 15.44 -42.54
CA SER A 150 2.63 14.10 -42.03
C SER A 150 4.02 13.96 -41.43
N GLY A 151 5.04 14.61 -42.02
CA GLY A 151 6.41 14.55 -41.52
C GLY A 151 6.69 15.44 -40.31
N LEU A 152 7.96 15.41 -39.85
CA LEU A 152 8.45 16.26 -38.78
C LEU A 152 8.57 17.72 -39.24
N ALA A 153 7.73 18.59 -38.66
CA ALA A 153 7.69 20.02 -38.98
C ALA A 153 7.96 20.89 -37.73
N ALA A 154 8.72 20.39 -36.75
CA ALA A 154 9.11 21.07 -35.51
C ALA A 154 7.93 21.76 -34.78
N GLY A 155 6.78 21.08 -34.71
CA GLY A 155 5.56 21.58 -34.07
C GLY A 155 4.81 22.70 -34.83
N LYS A 156 5.27 23.10 -36.03
CA LYS A 156 4.65 24.17 -36.83
C LYS A 156 3.76 23.67 -37.97
N GLY A 157 3.81 22.39 -38.29
CA GLY A 157 3.07 21.78 -39.40
C GLY A 157 1.62 21.41 -39.08
N VAL A 158 0.95 22.11 -38.17
CA VAL A 158 -0.45 21.87 -37.79
C VAL A 158 -1.22 23.17 -37.89
N ILE A 159 -2.25 23.18 -38.73
CA ILE A 159 -3.15 24.31 -38.93
C ILE A 159 -4.56 23.88 -38.51
N VAL A 160 -5.15 24.62 -37.56
CA VAL A 160 -6.53 24.46 -37.11
C VAL A 160 -7.37 25.56 -37.74
N ALA A 161 -8.09 25.23 -38.81
CA ALA A 161 -8.89 26.18 -39.57
C ALA A 161 -10.23 26.46 -38.89
N LYS A 162 -10.79 27.65 -39.09
CA LYS A 162 -12.11 28.04 -38.57
C LYS A 162 -13.26 27.58 -39.47
N ASN A 163 -12.98 27.36 -40.74
CA ASN A 163 -13.96 26.96 -41.75
C ASN A 163 -13.29 26.20 -42.90
N GLN A 164 -14.11 25.64 -43.79
CA GLN A 164 -13.66 24.82 -44.92
C GLN A 164 -12.74 25.60 -45.89
N GLU A 165 -12.99 26.89 -46.11
CA GLU A 165 -12.17 27.72 -47.01
C GLU A 165 -10.75 27.91 -46.47
N GLU A 166 -10.62 28.19 -45.17
CA GLU A 166 -9.33 28.30 -44.49
C GLU A 166 -8.60 26.95 -44.45
N ALA A 167 -9.33 25.83 -44.29
CA ALA A 167 -8.74 24.49 -44.35
C ALA A 167 -8.19 24.18 -45.77
N CYS A 168 -8.94 24.50 -46.82
CA CYS A 168 -8.47 24.36 -48.21
C CYS A 168 -7.25 25.25 -48.49
N ARG A 169 -7.19 26.46 -47.92
CA ARG A 169 -6.01 27.34 -48.02
C ARG A 169 -4.79 26.73 -47.33
N ALA A 170 -4.98 26.19 -46.13
CA ALA A 170 -3.93 25.49 -45.39
C ALA A 170 -3.35 24.30 -46.18
N VAL A 171 -4.19 23.57 -46.92
CA VAL A 171 -3.75 22.51 -47.84
C VAL A 171 -2.81 23.06 -48.91
N GLN A 172 -3.16 24.19 -49.55
CA GLN A 172 -2.34 24.80 -50.58
C GLN A 172 -1.01 25.32 -50.03
N GLU A 173 -1.02 25.99 -48.87
CA GLU A 173 0.19 26.47 -48.20
C GLU A 173 1.16 25.31 -47.87
N ILE A 174 0.64 24.18 -47.38
CA ILE A 174 1.47 23.03 -47.02
C ILE A 174 2.02 22.31 -48.27
N MET A 175 1.17 22.03 -49.25
CA MET A 175 1.50 21.13 -50.37
C MET A 175 2.05 21.86 -51.60
N GLN A 176 1.52 23.03 -51.92
CA GLN A 176 1.84 23.76 -53.14
C GLN A 176 2.98 24.76 -52.92
N GLU A 177 2.91 25.53 -51.84
CA GLU A 177 3.97 26.49 -51.47
C GLU A 177 5.15 25.81 -50.74
N LYS A 178 5.03 24.50 -50.45
CA LYS A 178 6.02 23.67 -49.76
C LYS A 178 6.53 24.32 -48.47
N ALA A 179 5.64 24.94 -47.70
CA ALA A 179 5.97 25.68 -46.48
C ALA A 179 6.79 24.86 -45.46
N PHE A 180 6.70 23.52 -45.52
CA PHE A 180 7.41 22.58 -44.65
C PHE A 180 8.33 21.61 -45.41
N GLY A 181 8.67 21.90 -46.67
CA GLY A 181 9.53 21.03 -47.50
C GLY A 181 8.95 19.62 -47.66
N ALA A 182 9.82 18.60 -47.57
CA ALA A 182 9.43 17.19 -47.72
C ALA A 182 8.42 16.71 -46.65
N ALA A 183 8.36 17.38 -45.48
CA ALA A 183 7.40 17.02 -44.43
C ALA A 183 5.94 17.22 -44.84
N GLY A 184 5.69 18.06 -45.86
CA GLY A 184 4.37 18.39 -46.40
C GLY A 184 3.93 17.59 -47.62
N GLU A 185 4.72 16.60 -48.10
CA GLU A 185 4.37 15.79 -49.29
C GLU A 185 3.10 14.94 -49.09
N THR A 186 2.85 14.54 -47.84
CA THR A 186 1.59 13.94 -47.41
C THR A 186 1.02 14.77 -46.29
N ILE A 187 -0.29 15.04 -46.35
CA ILE A 187 -1.02 15.69 -45.28
C ILE A 187 -2.07 14.73 -44.69
N VAL A 188 -2.40 14.96 -43.43
CA VAL A 188 -3.53 14.34 -42.74
C VAL A 188 -4.55 15.43 -42.48
N ILE A 189 -5.79 15.21 -42.93
CA ILE A 189 -6.92 16.05 -42.58
C ILE A 189 -7.76 15.27 -41.58
N GLU A 190 -8.09 15.90 -40.45
CA GLU A 190 -8.87 15.27 -39.40
C GLU A 190 -9.97 16.16 -38.83
N GLU A 191 -10.90 15.50 -38.14
CA GLU A 191 -11.98 16.10 -37.38
C GLU A 191 -11.44 17.06 -36.30
N LEU A 192 -12.03 18.25 -36.25
CA LEU A 192 -11.81 19.18 -35.15
C LEU A 192 -12.50 18.66 -33.88
N LEU A 193 -11.71 18.14 -32.96
CA LEU A 193 -12.19 17.70 -31.65
C LEU A 193 -12.32 18.88 -30.67
N GLU A 194 -13.38 18.85 -29.86
CA GLU A 194 -13.61 19.83 -28.80
C GLU A 194 -13.46 19.19 -27.42
N GLY A 195 -12.76 19.88 -26.51
CA GLY A 195 -12.48 19.39 -25.17
C GLY A 195 -11.31 20.09 -24.49
N GLU A 196 -10.85 19.51 -23.38
CA GLU A 196 -9.60 19.87 -22.72
C GLU A 196 -8.45 19.02 -23.29
N GLU A 197 -7.34 19.66 -23.67
CA GLU A 197 -6.11 18.97 -24.08
C GLU A 197 -5.28 18.63 -22.85
N VAL A 198 -4.83 17.38 -22.76
CA VAL A 198 -3.95 16.88 -21.70
C VAL A 198 -2.87 15.98 -22.28
N SER A 199 -1.73 15.99 -21.63
CA SER A 199 -0.55 15.21 -22.01
C SER A 199 -0.41 14.03 -21.07
N CYS A 200 -0.50 12.82 -21.63
CA CYS A 200 -0.35 11.58 -20.89
C CYS A 200 0.89 10.83 -21.36
N LEU A 201 1.86 10.69 -20.47
CA LEU A 201 3.16 10.06 -20.75
C LEU A 201 3.28 8.74 -19.99
N CYS A 202 4.14 7.84 -20.46
CA CYS A 202 4.58 6.69 -19.70
C CYS A 202 6.03 6.31 -20.01
N PHE A 203 6.70 5.72 -19.02
CA PHE A 203 7.84 4.85 -19.29
C PHE A 203 7.31 3.50 -19.79
N THR A 204 8.00 2.91 -20.76
CA THR A 204 7.72 1.55 -21.22
C THR A 204 8.98 0.83 -21.67
N ASP A 205 9.08 -0.45 -21.32
CA ASP A 205 10.16 -1.36 -21.69
C ASP A 205 9.82 -2.22 -22.93
N GLY A 206 8.74 -1.88 -23.64
CA GLY A 206 8.20 -2.67 -24.74
C GLY A 206 7.03 -3.57 -24.34
N SER A 207 6.78 -3.75 -23.03
CA SER A 207 5.65 -4.56 -22.54
C SER A 207 4.95 -3.91 -21.33
N THR A 208 5.71 -3.48 -20.34
CA THR A 208 5.21 -2.81 -19.14
C THR A 208 4.94 -1.34 -19.46
N VAL A 209 3.80 -0.82 -19.01
CA VAL A 209 3.47 0.61 -19.09
C VAL A 209 3.36 1.22 -17.70
N ALA A 210 4.25 2.16 -17.39
CA ALA A 210 4.26 2.94 -16.16
C ALA A 210 3.85 4.40 -16.44
N PRO A 211 2.56 4.76 -16.26
CA PRO A 211 2.08 6.10 -16.57
C PRO A 211 2.65 7.15 -15.61
N MET A 212 2.90 8.34 -16.15
CA MET A 212 3.24 9.53 -15.40
C MET A 212 1.97 10.31 -15.03
N PRO A 213 2.00 11.18 -14.02
CA PRO A 213 0.90 12.11 -13.77
C PRO A 213 0.66 12.97 -15.02
N PRO A 214 -0.61 13.21 -15.40
CA PRO A 214 -0.94 13.93 -16.62
C PRO A 214 -0.52 15.40 -16.48
N ALA A 215 0.05 15.96 -17.54
CA ALA A 215 0.43 17.37 -17.60
C ALA A 215 -0.46 18.13 -18.57
N GLN A 216 -0.39 19.46 -18.53
CA GLN A 216 -0.99 20.31 -19.55
C GLN A 216 -0.05 21.48 -19.84
N ASP A 217 0.17 21.76 -21.12
CA ASP A 217 0.98 22.88 -21.59
C ASP A 217 0.12 24.06 -22.04
N HIS A 218 0.78 25.20 -22.28
CA HIS A 218 0.18 26.39 -22.83
C HIS A 218 0.92 26.82 -24.11
N LYS A 219 0.41 26.41 -25.26
CA LYS A 219 1.04 26.67 -26.58
C LYS A 219 0.98 28.13 -27.02
N ARG A 220 -0.04 28.89 -26.59
CA ARG A 220 -0.28 30.28 -27.05
C ARG A 220 0.64 31.28 -26.37
N LEU A 221 1.16 32.24 -27.15
CA LEU A 221 2.15 33.23 -26.71
C LEU A 221 1.62 34.19 -25.63
N LEU A 222 0.39 34.67 -25.79
CA LEU A 222 -0.19 35.72 -24.95
C LEU A 222 -1.14 35.13 -23.91
N GLU A 223 -1.37 35.90 -22.85
CA GLU A 223 -2.33 35.56 -21.79
C GLU A 223 -3.76 35.42 -22.35
N GLY A 224 -4.58 34.61 -21.69
CA GLY A 224 -5.91 34.25 -22.18
C GLY A 224 -5.88 33.30 -23.40
N ASP A 225 -4.77 32.60 -23.59
CA ASP A 225 -4.52 31.71 -24.74
C ASP A 225 -4.66 32.42 -26.11
N LEU A 226 -4.16 33.65 -26.19
CA LEU A 226 -4.18 34.49 -27.39
C LEU A 226 -2.83 34.49 -28.14
N GLY A 227 -2.83 35.05 -29.36
CA GLY A 227 -1.62 35.17 -30.18
C GLY A 227 -1.24 33.87 -30.91
N PRO A 228 -0.05 33.82 -31.55
CA PRO A 228 0.37 32.65 -32.33
C PRO A 228 0.67 31.43 -31.44
N ASN A 229 0.59 30.23 -32.03
CA ASN A 229 1.12 29.02 -31.41
C ASN A 229 2.65 29.09 -31.30
N THR A 230 3.16 28.56 -30.20
CA THR A 230 4.58 28.46 -29.88
C THR A 230 4.95 27.00 -29.60
N GLY A 231 6.19 26.74 -29.20
CA GLY A 231 6.58 25.44 -28.67
C GLY A 231 6.07 25.17 -27.25
N GLY A 232 5.37 26.11 -26.61
CA GLY A 232 4.91 26.05 -25.23
C GLY A 232 5.51 27.17 -24.39
N MET A 233 4.66 27.98 -23.75
CA MET A 233 5.01 29.12 -22.87
C MET A 233 4.97 28.77 -21.38
N GLY A 234 4.56 27.55 -21.04
CA GLY A 234 4.51 27.04 -19.68
C GLY A 234 3.76 25.72 -19.63
N ALA A 235 3.88 25.02 -18.52
CA ALA A 235 3.17 23.78 -18.26
C ALA A 235 2.92 23.60 -16.76
N TYR A 236 2.02 22.69 -16.42
CA TYR A 236 1.79 22.27 -15.04
C TYR A 236 1.48 20.77 -14.94
N CYS A 237 1.70 20.22 -13.75
CA CYS A 237 1.46 18.82 -13.44
C CYS A 237 1.13 18.67 -11.93
N PRO A 238 0.14 17.85 -11.52
CA PRO A 238 -0.79 17.10 -12.36
C PRO A 238 -1.95 17.96 -12.90
N ALA A 239 -2.54 17.54 -14.03
CA ALA A 239 -3.75 18.12 -14.61
C ALA A 239 -5.02 17.63 -13.87
N PRO A 240 -5.71 18.50 -13.09
CA PRO A 240 -6.79 18.07 -12.19
C PRO A 240 -8.06 17.56 -12.89
N GLN A 241 -8.20 17.86 -14.19
CA GLN A 241 -9.30 17.41 -15.03
C GLN A 241 -9.27 15.90 -15.27
N VAL A 242 -8.10 15.26 -15.10
CA VAL A 242 -7.93 13.82 -15.26
C VAL A 242 -8.00 13.14 -13.90
N SER A 243 -9.12 12.48 -13.61
CA SER A 243 -9.25 11.64 -12.42
C SER A 243 -8.36 10.40 -12.50
N LYS A 244 -8.10 9.74 -11.35
CA LYS A 244 -7.35 8.46 -11.33
C LYS A 244 -8.01 7.40 -12.21
N ASP A 245 -9.34 7.32 -12.21
CA ASP A 245 -10.11 6.39 -13.05
C ASP A 245 -9.95 6.73 -14.55
N LEU A 246 -9.98 8.02 -14.91
CA LEU A 246 -9.77 8.45 -16.29
C LEU A 246 -8.33 8.20 -16.75
N LEU A 247 -7.34 8.41 -15.87
CA LEU A 247 -5.94 8.07 -16.15
C LEU A 247 -5.77 6.56 -16.39
N LEU A 248 -6.44 5.70 -15.61
CA LEU A 248 -6.43 4.26 -15.82
C LEU A 248 -7.10 3.88 -17.15
N LYS A 249 -8.20 4.54 -17.51
CA LYS A 249 -8.86 4.38 -18.82
C LYS A 249 -7.92 4.78 -19.96
N ILE A 250 -7.20 5.88 -19.83
CA ILE A 250 -6.19 6.33 -20.80
C ILE A 250 -5.04 5.32 -20.88
N LYS A 251 -4.53 4.85 -19.74
CA LYS A 251 -3.49 3.81 -19.69
C LYS A 251 -3.90 2.60 -20.50
N ASN A 252 -5.10 2.06 -20.25
CA ASN A 252 -5.53 0.81 -20.86
C ASN A 252 -5.97 0.97 -22.32
N ALA A 253 -6.71 2.04 -22.64
CA ALA A 253 -7.29 2.23 -23.98
C ALA A 253 -6.34 2.90 -24.99
N VAL A 254 -5.28 3.55 -24.51
CA VAL A 254 -4.32 4.28 -25.36
C VAL A 254 -2.91 3.75 -25.15
N LEU A 255 -2.32 3.92 -23.96
CA LEU A 255 -0.89 3.70 -23.76
C LEU A 255 -0.51 2.22 -23.89
N GLN A 256 -1.17 1.33 -23.12
CA GLN A 256 -0.94 -0.11 -23.16
C GLN A 256 -1.26 -0.70 -24.53
N LYS A 257 -2.42 -0.35 -25.11
CA LYS A 257 -2.77 -0.78 -26.47
C LYS A 257 -1.75 -0.35 -27.53
N THR A 258 -1.18 0.85 -27.39
CA THR A 258 -0.13 1.32 -28.31
C THR A 258 1.13 0.48 -28.17
N VAL A 259 1.58 0.22 -26.94
CA VAL A 259 2.76 -0.63 -26.69
C VAL A 259 2.53 -2.06 -27.18
N ASP A 260 1.39 -2.66 -26.85
CA ASP A 260 1.01 -4.01 -27.27
C ASP A 260 0.93 -4.12 -28.80
N GLY A 261 0.30 -3.13 -29.46
CA GLY A 261 0.17 -3.10 -30.91
C GLY A 261 1.52 -2.97 -31.62
N MET A 262 2.42 -2.13 -31.11
CA MET A 262 3.78 -1.98 -31.64
C MET A 262 4.61 -3.26 -31.47
N GLN A 263 4.45 -3.94 -30.32
CA GLN A 263 5.06 -5.25 -30.07
C GLN A 263 4.50 -6.33 -31.02
N GLN A 264 3.19 -6.34 -31.26
CA GLN A 264 2.52 -7.27 -32.17
C GLN A 264 2.96 -7.08 -33.63
N GLU A 265 3.22 -5.85 -34.06
CA GLU A 265 3.71 -5.53 -35.41
C GLU A 265 5.23 -5.77 -35.56
N GLY A 266 5.92 -6.28 -34.52
CA GLY A 266 7.35 -6.61 -34.57
C GLY A 266 8.27 -5.40 -34.47
N THR A 267 7.76 -4.26 -33.99
CA THR A 267 8.49 -3.01 -33.79
C THR A 267 8.32 -2.52 -32.35
N PRO A 268 8.88 -3.24 -31.35
CA PRO A 268 8.68 -2.92 -29.94
C PRO A 268 9.05 -1.48 -29.61
N TYR A 269 8.26 -0.86 -28.75
CA TYR A 269 8.41 0.53 -28.34
C TYR A 269 9.04 0.60 -26.95
N VAL A 270 10.29 1.09 -26.86
CA VAL A 270 11.02 1.23 -25.59
C VAL A 270 11.35 2.71 -25.37
N GLY A 271 11.13 3.22 -24.15
CA GLY A 271 11.45 4.59 -23.79
C GLY A 271 10.25 5.36 -23.27
N ILE A 272 10.07 6.60 -23.74
CA ILE A 272 8.96 7.48 -23.35
C ILE A 272 7.93 7.54 -24.47
N LEU A 273 6.75 7.00 -24.21
CA LEU A 273 5.59 7.25 -25.05
C LEU A 273 4.83 8.45 -24.51
N TYR A 274 4.63 9.44 -25.36
CA TYR A 274 3.80 10.61 -25.09
C TYR A 274 2.55 10.53 -25.94
N ALA A 275 1.37 10.72 -25.33
CA ALA A 275 0.10 10.87 -26.04
C ALA A 275 -0.51 12.23 -25.70
N GLY A 276 -0.70 13.07 -26.72
CA GLY A 276 -1.55 14.25 -26.62
C GLY A 276 -3.00 13.83 -26.74
N ILE A 277 -3.82 14.09 -25.73
CA ILE A 277 -5.19 13.59 -25.62
C ILE A 277 -6.17 14.74 -25.52
N MET A 278 -7.25 14.67 -26.31
CA MET A 278 -8.42 15.51 -26.14
C MET A 278 -9.47 14.80 -25.29
N LEU A 279 -9.89 15.44 -24.19
CA LEU A 279 -10.99 14.98 -23.35
C LEU A 279 -12.33 15.43 -23.94
N THR A 280 -12.88 14.61 -24.84
CA THR A 280 -14.15 14.88 -25.52
C THR A 280 -15.34 14.35 -24.70
N LYS A 281 -16.57 14.73 -25.10
CA LYS A 281 -17.81 14.18 -24.52
C LYS A 281 -17.92 12.66 -24.68
N ASP A 282 -17.31 12.10 -25.73
CA ASP A 282 -17.28 10.66 -26.00
C ASP A 282 -16.13 9.93 -25.29
N GLY A 283 -15.31 10.65 -24.53
CA GLY A 283 -14.12 10.13 -23.84
C GLY A 283 -12.79 10.61 -24.42
N PRO A 284 -11.67 10.05 -23.95
CA PRO A 284 -10.33 10.46 -24.37
C PRO A 284 -10.04 10.01 -25.81
N LYS A 285 -9.59 10.95 -26.66
CA LYS A 285 -9.16 10.68 -28.04
C LYS A 285 -7.74 11.19 -28.26
N VAL A 286 -6.89 10.40 -28.90
CA VAL A 286 -5.51 10.76 -29.22
C VAL A 286 -5.48 11.80 -30.35
N LEU A 287 -4.80 12.91 -30.11
CA LEU A 287 -4.48 13.96 -31.09
C LEU A 287 -3.19 13.63 -31.85
N GLU A 288 -2.17 13.17 -31.13
CA GLU A 288 -0.85 12.81 -31.66
C GLU A 288 -0.04 12.02 -30.63
N PHE A 289 0.95 11.28 -31.13
CA PHE A 289 2.01 10.70 -30.30
C PHE A 289 3.30 11.50 -30.46
N ASN A 290 4.06 11.56 -29.38
CA ASN A 290 5.47 11.97 -29.39
C ASN A 290 6.32 10.86 -28.74
N CYS A 291 7.60 10.83 -29.05
CA CYS A 291 8.50 9.73 -28.71
C CYS A 291 9.54 10.03 -27.63
N ARG A 292 9.26 11.08 -26.86
CA ARG A 292 10.14 11.75 -25.91
C ARG A 292 9.32 12.65 -25.02
N PHE A 293 9.90 13.12 -23.92
CA PHE A 293 9.27 14.14 -23.08
C PHE A 293 8.92 15.39 -23.88
N GLY A 294 7.81 16.04 -23.55
CA GLY A 294 7.50 17.39 -24.05
C GLY A 294 8.40 18.44 -23.42
N ASP A 295 8.50 19.60 -24.07
CA ASP A 295 9.19 20.79 -23.54
C ASP A 295 8.20 21.96 -23.69
N PRO A 296 7.62 22.49 -22.58
CA PRO A 296 8.19 22.51 -21.24
C PRO A 296 7.62 21.49 -20.22
N GLU A 297 6.98 20.40 -20.64
CA GLU A 297 6.33 19.46 -19.70
C GLU A 297 7.31 18.62 -18.89
N CYS A 298 8.49 18.29 -19.45
CA CYS A 298 9.57 17.61 -18.72
C CYS A 298 9.90 18.37 -17.41
N GLN A 299 9.93 19.69 -17.50
CA GLN A 299 10.25 20.64 -16.43
C GLN A 299 9.22 20.66 -15.29
N VAL A 300 8.05 20.01 -15.43
CA VAL A 300 7.06 19.85 -14.36
C VAL A 300 6.82 18.40 -13.96
N ILE A 301 7.07 17.44 -14.86
CA ILE A 301 6.91 16.01 -14.56
C ILE A 301 8.08 15.49 -13.71
N LEU A 302 9.33 15.70 -14.16
CA LEU A 302 10.49 15.12 -13.46
C LEU A 302 10.74 15.68 -12.05
N PRO A 303 10.42 16.95 -11.74
CA PRO A 303 10.47 17.44 -10.36
C PRO A 303 9.51 16.71 -9.41
N LEU A 304 8.44 16.10 -9.92
CA LEU A 304 7.50 15.29 -9.14
C LEU A 304 7.93 13.82 -9.02
N LEU A 305 8.94 13.37 -9.76
CA LEU A 305 9.42 11.99 -9.68
C LEU A 305 10.22 11.79 -8.38
N LYS A 306 9.72 10.91 -7.50
CA LYS A 306 10.38 10.52 -6.25
C LYS A 306 11.44 9.44 -6.49
N SER A 307 11.16 8.49 -7.39
CA SER A 307 12.11 7.44 -7.76
C SER A 307 13.38 7.99 -8.39
N ASP A 308 14.45 7.21 -8.31
CA ASP A 308 15.69 7.50 -9.04
C ASP A 308 15.47 7.29 -10.54
N LEU A 309 15.60 8.36 -11.32
CA LEU A 309 15.41 8.32 -12.77
C LEU A 309 16.43 7.38 -13.45
N PHE A 310 17.64 7.26 -12.92
CA PHE A 310 18.65 6.37 -13.48
C PHE A 310 18.22 4.91 -13.37
N GLU A 311 17.69 4.50 -12.22
CA GLU A 311 17.19 3.13 -11.99
C GLU A 311 15.97 2.81 -12.86
N VAL A 312 15.06 3.77 -13.03
CA VAL A 312 13.89 3.62 -13.92
C VAL A 312 14.35 3.45 -15.38
N VAL A 313 15.30 4.26 -15.83
CA VAL A 313 15.84 4.17 -17.20
C VAL A 313 16.61 2.86 -17.41
N GLN A 314 17.44 2.45 -16.44
CA GLN A 314 18.21 1.22 -16.50
C GLN A 314 17.30 -0.01 -16.58
N SER A 315 16.33 -0.13 -15.65
CA SER A 315 15.36 -1.24 -15.66
C SER A 315 14.49 -1.25 -16.91
N THR A 316 14.15 -0.08 -17.47
CA THR A 316 13.45 0.02 -18.76
C THR A 316 14.27 -0.59 -19.89
N LEU A 317 15.57 -0.27 -19.95
CA LEU A 317 16.48 -0.83 -20.95
C LEU A 317 16.72 -2.34 -20.77
N ASP A 318 16.60 -2.84 -19.54
CA ASP A 318 16.77 -4.27 -19.21
C ASP A 318 15.48 -5.10 -19.40
N GLY A 319 14.35 -4.48 -19.80
CA GLY A 319 13.07 -5.20 -19.93
C GLY A 319 12.44 -5.57 -18.57
N GLN A 320 12.78 -4.82 -17.52
CA GLN A 320 12.40 -5.10 -16.14
C GLN A 320 11.71 -3.91 -15.46
N LEU A 321 11.00 -3.06 -16.21
CA LEU A 321 10.37 -1.85 -15.64
C LEU A 321 9.38 -2.19 -14.51
N CYS A 322 8.76 -3.39 -14.55
CA CYS A 322 7.86 -3.85 -13.51
C CYS A 322 8.50 -4.00 -12.12
N THR A 323 9.83 -4.14 -12.03
CA THR A 323 10.56 -4.25 -10.76
C THR A 323 10.96 -2.89 -10.19
N SER A 324 10.95 -1.84 -11.00
CA SER A 324 11.31 -0.46 -10.62
C SER A 324 10.26 0.54 -11.13
N LEU A 325 9.02 0.37 -10.67
CA LEU A 325 7.94 1.27 -11.04
C LEU A 325 8.17 2.68 -10.47
N PRO A 326 7.98 3.76 -11.26
CA PRO A 326 8.18 5.12 -10.82
C PRO A 326 7.15 5.51 -9.76
N ALA A 327 7.64 6.05 -8.64
CA ALA A 327 6.86 6.67 -7.59
C ALA A 327 6.90 8.19 -7.73
N TRP A 328 5.78 8.84 -7.45
CA TRP A 328 5.58 10.29 -7.65
C TRP A 328 5.27 10.98 -6.33
N LEU A 329 5.60 12.26 -6.22
CA LEU A 329 5.22 13.09 -5.07
C LEU A 329 3.71 13.31 -5.07
N GLU A 330 3.04 12.73 -4.07
CA GLU A 330 1.62 12.94 -3.84
C GLU A 330 1.36 14.31 -3.19
N ASN A 331 0.18 14.88 -3.40
CA ASN A 331 -0.25 16.17 -2.84
C ASN A 331 0.67 17.36 -3.17
N HIS A 332 1.37 17.30 -4.30
CA HIS A 332 2.18 18.40 -4.82
C HIS A 332 1.78 18.69 -6.27
N ALA A 333 1.98 19.94 -6.68
CA ALA A 333 1.87 20.39 -8.04
C ALA A 333 3.16 21.13 -8.45
N ALA A 334 3.59 20.88 -9.67
CA ALA A 334 4.68 21.60 -10.31
C ALA A 334 4.09 22.53 -11.38
N VAL A 335 4.55 23.78 -11.41
CA VAL A 335 4.23 24.76 -12.45
C VAL A 335 5.54 25.31 -12.99
N THR A 336 5.64 25.40 -14.32
CA THR A 336 6.77 26.02 -14.99
C THR A 336 6.30 27.11 -15.94
N VAL A 337 7.03 28.23 -15.94
CA VAL A 337 6.76 29.36 -16.84
C VAL A 337 7.99 29.63 -17.70
N VAL A 338 7.80 29.72 -19.01
CA VAL A 338 8.85 29.99 -19.99
C VAL A 338 9.09 31.49 -20.10
N MET A 339 10.35 31.91 -20.05
CA MET A 339 10.79 33.23 -20.50
C MET A 339 11.35 33.12 -21.91
N ALA A 340 10.81 33.92 -22.83
CA ALA A 340 11.15 33.94 -24.25
C ALA A 340 11.75 35.28 -24.67
N SER A 341 12.53 35.26 -25.75
CA SER A 341 13.09 36.46 -26.37
C SER A 341 12.01 37.27 -27.11
N LYS A 342 12.13 38.60 -27.08
CA LYS A 342 11.27 39.52 -27.84
C LYS A 342 11.19 39.11 -29.31
N GLY A 343 9.96 38.98 -29.82
CA GLY A 343 9.69 38.61 -31.22
C GLY A 343 9.43 37.12 -31.45
N TYR A 344 9.69 36.25 -30.47
CA TYR A 344 9.26 34.84 -30.52
C TYR A 344 7.72 34.74 -30.67
N PRO A 345 7.16 33.84 -31.52
CA PRO A 345 7.79 32.76 -32.30
C PRO A 345 8.34 33.14 -33.68
N GLY A 346 8.31 34.43 -34.04
CA GLY A 346 8.89 34.98 -35.27
C GLY A 346 10.40 35.23 -35.15
N ALA A 347 10.89 36.29 -35.79
CA ALA A 347 12.29 36.72 -35.64
C ALA A 347 12.52 37.29 -34.23
N TYR A 348 13.58 36.83 -33.55
CA TYR A 348 13.89 37.20 -32.17
C TYR A 348 15.36 37.61 -31.98
N THR A 349 15.64 38.34 -30.90
CA THR A 349 17.00 38.77 -30.54
C THR A 349 17.75 37.69 -29.73
N THR A 350 19.06 37.59 -29.96
CA THR A 350 19.99 36.71 -29.23
C THR A 350 21.20 37.52 -28.75
N GLY A 351 21.89 37.04 -27.72
CA GLY A 351 23.10 37.66 -27.17
C GLY A 351 22.84 38.64 -26.03
N MET A 352 21.60 38.71 -25.51
CA MET A 352 21.27 39.58 -24.39
C MET A 352 21.71 38.93 -23.08
N GLU A 353 22.40 39.69 -22.22
CA GLU A 353 22.84 39.21 -20.90
C GLU A 353 21.64 38.88 -20.01
N ILE A 354 21.75 37.76 -19.29
CA ILE A 354 20.74 37.28 -18.34
C ILE A 354 21.31 37.38 -16.93
N THR A 355 20.58 38.05 -16.03
CA THR A 355 20.93 38.21 -14.61
C THR A 355 19.80 37.69 -13.71
N GLY A 356 20.05 37.56 -12.40
CA GLY A 356 19.02 37.16 -11.42
C GLY A 356 19.01 35.67 -11.02
N PHE A 357 19.97 34.87 -11.50
CA PHE A 357 20.03 33.44 -11.18
C PHE A 357 20.23 33.14 -9.68
N PRO A 358 21.15 33.81 -8.95
CA PRO A 358 21.33 33.59 -7.51
C PRO A 358 20.06 33.90 -6.70
N GLU A 359 19.34 34.96 -7.07
CA GLU A 359 18.10 35.39 -6.43
C GLU A 359 16.98 34.36 -6.65
N ALA A 360 16.82 33.86 -7.89
CA ALA A 360 15.86 32.80 -8.20
C ALA A 360 16.20 31.49 -7.45
N GLN A 361 17.48 31.14 -7.34
CA GLN A 361 17.93 29.96 -6.58
C GLN A 361 17.70 30.12 -5.08
N ALA A 362 17.90 31.32 -4.51
CA ALA A 362 17.64 31.61 -3.10
C ALA A 362 16.16 31.46 -2.72
N LEU A 363 15.25 31.62 -3.68
CA LEU A 363 13.81 31.35 -3.53
C LEU A 363 13.47 29.84 -3.58
N GLY A 364 14.44 28.95 -3.78
CA GLY A 364 14.24 27.51 -3.89
C GLY A 364 13.66 27.04 -5.22
N LEU A 365 13.65 27.92 -6.24
CA LEU A 365 13.09 27.63 -7.56
C LEU A 365 14.11 26.93 -8.46
N GLN A 366 13.62 26.09 -9.36
CA GLN A 366 14.46 25.45 -10.38
C GLN A 366 14.42 26.27 -11.66
N VAL A 367 15.59 26.68 -12.15
CA VAL A 367 15.71 27.43 -13.41
C VAL A 367 16.33 26.51 -14.46
N PHE A 368 15.51 26.03 -15.40
CA PHE A 368 15.98 25.18 -16.49
C PHE A 368 16.26 26.01 -17.73
N HIS A 369 17.53 26.06 -18.11
CA HIS A 369 17.99 26.75 -19.30
C HIS A 369 17.58 26.00 -20.57
N ALA A 370 17.07 26.74 -21.56
CA ALA A 370 16.83 26.28 -22.92
C ALA A 370 17.82 26.99 -23.86
N GLY A 371 17.40 28.02 -24.59
CA GLY A 371 18.25 28.81 -25.47
C GLY A 371 19.16 29.78 -24.73
N THR A 372 20.19 29.28 -24.05
CA THR A 372 21.24 30.10 -23.40
C THR A 372 22.65 29.63 -23.78
N ALA A 373 23.59 30.58 -23.84
CA ALA A 373 25.00 30.31 -24.12
C ALA A 373 25.91 31.07 -23.15
N LEU A 374 27.15 30.59 -22.98
CA LEU A 374 28.20 31.34 -22.26
C LEU A 374 28.98 32.20 -23.25
N ARG A 375 29.09 33.50 -22.98
CA ARG A 375 29.98 34.43 -23.71
C ARG A 375 30.69 35.31 -22.69
N GLU A 376 32.03 35.35 -22.76
CA GLU A 376 32.85 36.20 -21.89
C GLU A 376 32.54 36.04 -20.38
N GLY A 377 32.25 34.80 -19.95
CA GLY A 377 31.89 34.49 -18.55
C GLY A 377 30.45 34.84 -18.15
N LYS A 378 29.64 35.38 -19.07
CA LYS A 378 28.24 35.74 -18.85
C LYS A 378 27.29 34.77 -19.54
N VAL A 379 26.12 34.57 -18.95
CA VAL A 379 25.02 33.83 -19.58
C VAL A 379 24.23 34.78 -20.48
N VAL A 380 24.06 34.42 -21.75
CA VAL A 380 23.34 35.22 -22.74
C VAL A 380 22.23 34.42 -23.43
N THR A 381 21.22 35.11 -23.95
CA THR A 381 20.16 34.48 -24.78
C THR A 381 20.73 33.90 -26.08
N SER A 382 20.26 32.74 -26.49
CA SER A 382 20.73 32.02 -27.69
C SER A 382 19.61 31.25 -28.41
N GLY A 383 18.34 31.51 -28.10
CA GLY A 383 17.19 30.88 -28.74
C GLY A 383 15.89 31.62 -28.43
N GLY A 384 14.80 31.22 -29.10
CA GLY A 384 13.50 31.86 -28.94
C GLY A 384 12.90 31.65 -27.54
N ARG A 385 12.90 30.41 -27.04
CA ARG A 385 12.64 30.10 -25.63
C ARG A 385 13.98 30.07 -24.90
N VAL A 386 14.12 30.89 -23.86
CA VAL A 386 15.41 31.13 -23.22
C VAL A 386 15.59 30.22 -22.01
N LEU A 387 14.62 30.21 -21.09
CA LEU A 387 14.66 29.41 -19.86
C LEU A 387 13.25 29.20 -19.32
N THR A 388 13.14 28.32 -18.33
CA THR A 388 11.90 28.11 -17.58
C THR A 388 12.13 28.26 -16.07
N VAL A 389 11.17 28.83 -15.36
CA VAL A 389 11.15 28.89 -13.90
C VAL A 389 10.12 27.91 -13.39
N THR A 390 10.58 26.86 -12.70
CA THR A 390 9.72 25.82 -12.13
C THR A 390 9.63 25.96 -10.61
N ALA A 391 8.41 25.93 -10.10
CA ALA A 391 8.11 25.78 -8.68
C ALA A 391 7.37 24.46 -8.42
N VAL A 392 7.67 23.82 -7.29
CA VAL A 392 6.94 22.65 -6.76
C VAL A 392 6.36 23.03 -5.41
N GLN A 393 5.05 22.96 -5.27
CA GLN A 393 4.31 23.36 -4.05
C GLN A 393 3.14 22.42 -3.79
N GLU A 394 2.46 22.54 -2.65
CA GLU A 394 1.33 21.69 -2.25
C GLU A 394 0.11 21.79 -3.19
N ASN A 395 -0.01 22.87 -3.95
CA ASN A 395 -1.09 23.07 -4.92
C ASN A 395 -0.69 24.00 -6.05
N LEU A 396 -1.47 23.95 -7.14
CA LEU A 396 -1.19 24.64 -8.40
C LEU A 396 -1.19 26.16 -8.27
N MET A 397 -2.01 26.73 -7.38
CA MET A 397 -2.06 28.17 -7.14
C MET A 397 -0.77 28.65 -6.46
N SER A 398 -0.34 27.96 -5.39
CA SER A 398 0.91 28.27 -4.70
C SER A 398 2.10 28.14 -5.63
N ALA A 399 2.17 27.05 -6.42
CA ALA A 399 3.25 26.84 -7.38
C ALA A 399 3.35 27.97 -8.42
N LEU A 400 2.21 28.42 -8.97
CA LEU A 400 2.20 29.54 -9.91
C LEU A 400 2.71 30.85 -9.27
N GLU A 401 2.26 31.18 -8.06
CA GLU A 401 2.69 32.41 -7.38
C GLU A 401 4.18 32.39 -7.00
N GLU A 402 4.71 31.23 -6.60
CA GLU A 402 6.16 31.09 -6.37
C GLU A 402 6.97 31.20 -7.67
N ALA A 403 6.50 30.58 -8.76
CA ALA A 403 7.15 30.71 -10.06
C ALA A 403 7.22 32.18 -10.53
N LYS A 404 6.15 32.96 -10.29
CA LYS A 404 6.12 34.41 -10.59
C LYS A 404 7.18 35.22 -9.85
N LYS A 405 7.49 34.87 -8.60
CA LYS A 405 8.58 35.52 -7.85
C LYS A 405 9.94 35.30 -8.52
N GLY A 406 10.19 34.09 -9.02
CA GLY A 406 11.40 33.79 -9.78
C GLY A 406 11.48 34.53 -11.12
N LEU A 407 10.36 34.67 -11.82
CA LEU A 407 10.28 35.47 -13.05
C LEU A 407 10.62 36.95 -12.81
N ALA A 408 10.21 37.51 -11.67
CA ALA A 408 10.52 38.89 -11.31
C ALA A 408 12.01 39.10 -10.94
N ALA A 409 12.68 38.06 -10.47
CA ALA A 409 14.11 38.10 -10.14
C ALA A 409 15.00 38.02 -11.39
N LEU A 410 14.62 37.21 -12.38
CA LEU A 410 15.38 37.01 -13.61
C LEU A 410 15.15 38.16 -14.60
N GLN A 411 16.23 38.68 -15.19
CA GLN A 411 16.15 39.82 -16.11
C GLN A 411 17.03 39.60 -17.35
N PHE A 412 16.45 39.90 -18.50
CA PHE A 412 17.17 40.18 -19.75
C PHE A 412 16.33 41.12 -20.60
N GLU A 413 16.98 41.92 -21.44
CA GLU A 413 16.29 42.90 -22.27
C GLU A 413 15.31 42.21 -23.23
N GLY A 414 14.04 42.62 -23.17
CA GLY A 414 12.99 42.09 -24.05
C GLY A 414 12.41 40.74 -23.63
N ALA A 415 12.57 40.32 -22.37
CA ALA A 415 11.93 39.12 -21.85
C ALA A 415 10.40 39.17 -21.97
N VAL A 416 9.81 38.08 -22.47
CA VAL A 416 8.35 37.88 -22.57
C VAL A 416 7.99 36.56 -21.89
N TYR A 417 6.98 36.60 -21.02
CA TYR A 417 6.44 35.42 -20.33
C TYR A 417 4.95 35.64 -20.01
N ARG A 418 4.23 34.55 -19.70
CA ARG A 418 2.82 34.58 -19.30
C ARG A 418 2.68 34.52 -17.78
N THR A 419 1.71 35.23 -17.22
CA THR A 419 1.43 35.18 -15.78
C THR A 419 0.19 34.33 -15.41
N ASP A 420 -0.48 33.75 -16.42
CA ASP A 420 -1.74 33.01 -16.31
C ASP A 420 -1.61 31.50 -16.57
N ILE A 421 -0.40 30.94 -16.52
CA ILE A 421 -0.15 29.50 -16.69
C ILE A 421 -0.95 28.70 -15.65
N GLY A 422 -1.76 27.74 -16.09
CA GLY A 422 -2.62 26.93 -15.24
C GLY A 422 -3.95 27.57 -14.83
N SER A 423 -4.28 28.75 -15.35
CA SER A 423 -5.55 29.45 -15.06
C SER A 423 -6.80 28.60 -15.33
N ARG A 424 -6.81 27.77 -16.39
CA ARG A 424 -7.90 26.84 -16.71
C ARG A 424 -8.08 25.76 -15.63
N ALA A 425 -6.99 25.15 -15.15
CA ALA A 425 -7.03 24.21 -14.03
C ALA A 425 -7.53 24.86 -12.74
N LEU A 426 -7.11 26.10 -12.45
CA LEU A 426 -7.60 26.84 -11.28
C LEU A 426 -9.10 27.14 -11.38
N ALA A 427 -9.59 27.50 -12.57
CA ALA A 427 -11.02 27.70 -12.80
C ALA A 427 -11.82 26.40 -12.62
N PHE A 428 -11.29 25.29 -13.12
CA PHE A 428 -11.89 23.97 -12.96
C PHE A 428 -11.99 23.53 -11.49
N LEU A 429 -10.95 23.75 -10.69
CA LEU A 429 -10.93 23.42 -9.26
C LEU A 429 -11.90 24.28 -8.41
N ARG A 430 -12.30 25.46 -8.91
CA ARG A 430 -13.27 26.34 -8.24
C ARG A 430 -14.72 25.97 -8.52
N GLN A 431 -14.99 25.04 -9.44
CA GLN A 431 -16.34 24.56 -9.70
C GLN A 431 -16.81 23.65 -8.55
N PRO A 432 -18.00 23.87 -7.97
CA PRO A 432 -18.53 22.98 -6.94
C PRO A 432 -18.79 21.60 -7.55
N ARG A 433 -18.06 20.59 -7.07
CA ARG A 433 -18.34 19.18 -7.38
C ARG A 433 -19.36 18.64 -6.39
N GLY A 434 -20.40 17.97 -6.88
CA GLY A 434 -21.28 17.16 -6.04
C GLY A 434 -20.50 15.94 -5.51
N LEU A 435 -20.79 15.51 -4.29
CA LEU A 435 -20.27 14.26 -3.74
C LEU A 435 -20.86 13.07 -4.52
N THR A 436 -20.03 12.09 -4.86
CA THR A 436 -20.47 10.79 -5.38
C THR A 436 -20.48 9.76 -4.25
N TYR A 437 -21.21 8.66 -4.42
CA TYR A 437 -21.21 7.56 -3.44
C TYR A 437 -19.82 6.90 -3.30
N LYS A 438 -19.00 6.97 -4.35
CA LYS A 438 -17.59 6.58 -4.31
C LYS A 438 -16.76 7.54 -3.45
N ASP A 439 -17.10 8.83 -3.41
CA ASP A 439 -16.44 9.81 -2.52
C ASP A 439 -16.80 9.60 -1.05
N SER A 440 -17.90 8.89 -0.74
CA SER A 440 -18.16 8.35 0.61
C SER A 440 -17.41 7.04 0.91
N GLY A 441 -16.54 6.59 0.01
CA GLY A 441 -15.69 5.41 0.20
C GLY A 441 -16.34 4.07 -0.13
N VAL A 442 -17.40 4.06 -0.97
CA VAL A 442 -18.05 2.83 -1.44
C VAL A 442 -17.87 2.66 -2.95
N ASP A 443 -17.13 1.64 -3.39
CA ASP A 443 -16.86 1.38 -4.80
C ASP A 443 -17.76 0.29 -5.39
N ILE A 444 -18.90 0.71 -5.96
CA ILE A 444 -19.86 -0.17 -6.63
C ILE A 444 -19.21 -0.96 -7.80
N ALA A 445 -18.25 -0.36 -8.50
CA ALA A 445 -17.59 -1.03 -9.63
C ALA A 445 -16.68 -2.15 -9.14
N ALA A 446 -15.96 -1.94 -8.04
CA ALA A 446 -15.18 -2.98 -7.37
C ALA A 446 -16.10 -4.13 -6.89
N GLY A 447 -17.23 -3.82 -6.26
CA GLY A 447 -18.24 -4.81 -5.86
C GLY A 447 -18.72 -5.67 -7.05
N ASN A 448 -19.07 -5.04 -8.17
CA ASN A 448 -19.48 -5.76 -9.39
C ASN A 448 -18.38 -6.64 -9.98
N MET A 449 -17.10 -6.23 -9.87
CA MET A 449 -15.97 -7.05 -10.29
C MET A 449 -15.79 -8.28 -9.40
N LEU A 450 -15.99 -8.14 -8.09
CA LEU A 450 -15.94 -9.26 -7.16
C LEU A 450 -17.01 -10.30 -7.52
N VAL A 451 -18.26 -9.89 -7.72
CA VAL A 451 -19.38 -10.80 -8.09
C VAL A 451 -19.02 -11.64 -9.31
N LYS A 452 -18.46 -11.02 -10.36
CA LYS A 452 -18.02 -11.74 -11.57
C LYS A 452 -16.93 -12.77 -11.32
N LYS A 453 -16.00 -12.50 -10.39
CA LYS A 453 -14.91 -13.42 -10.04
C LYS A 453 -15.39 -14.61 -9.21
N ILE A 454 -16.37 -14.39 -8.32
CA ILE A 454 -16.85 -15.44 -7.41
C ILE A 454 -17.97 -16.30 -7.99
N GLN A 455 -18.65 -15.87 -9.06
CA GLN A 455 -19.74 -16.62 -9.70
C GLN A 455 -19.35 -18.07 -10.08
N PRO A 456 -18.17 -18.35 -10.67
CA PRO A 456 -17.76 -19.74 -10.95
C PRO A 456 -17.55 -20.58 -9.68
N LEU A 457 -17.08 -19.96 -8.60
CA LEU A 457 -16.82 -20.63 -7.32
C LEU A 457 -18.15 -21.05 -6.66
N ALA A 458 -19.11 -20.13 -6.61
CA ALA A 458 -20.45 -20.43 -6.09
C ALA A 458 -21.16 -21.48 -6.98
N LYS A 459 -21.07 -21.36 -8.31
CA LYS A 459 -21.67 -22.34 -9.24
C LYS A 459 -21.20 -23.77 -8.98
N ALA A 460 -19.92 -23.95 -8.63
CA ALA A 460 -19.34 -25.26 -8.34
C ALA A 460 -19.96 -25.96 -7.11
N THR A 461 -20.74 -25.24 -6.29
CA THR A 461 -21.44 -25.79 -5.11
C THR A 461 -22.88 -26.25 -5.40
N SER A 462 -23.34 -26.14 -6.64
CA SER A 462 -24.70 -26.54 -7.03
C SER A 462 -24.99 -28.00 -6.69
N ARG A 463 -26.24 -28.28 -6.28
CA ARG A 463 -26.68 -29.60 -5.82
C ARG A 463 -28.14 -29.86 -6.16
N PRO A 464 -28.65 -31.11 -6.04
CA PRO A 464 -30.08 -31.37 -6.19
C PRO A 464 -30.91 -30.44 -5.29
N GLY A 465 -31.88 -29.75 -5.90
CA GLY A 465 -32.69 -28.74 -5.24
C GLY A 465 -32.20 -27.29 -5.44
N CYS A 466 -30.98 -27.06 -5.92
CA CYS A 466 -30.46 -25.71 -6.17
C CYS A 466 -29.40 -25.68 -7.27
N ASP A 467 -29.73 -25.03 -8.39
CA ASP A 467 -28.76 -24.63 -9.40
C ASP A 467 -28.31 -23.19 -9.10
N VAL A 468 -27.11 -23.03 -8.56
CA VAL A 468 -26.65 -21.73 -8.03
C VAL A 468 -26.47 -20.74 -9.18
N ASP A 469 -27.02 -19.53 -9.02
CA ASP A 469 -26.70 -18.39 -9.88
C ASP A 469 -26.65 -17.12 -9.02
N LEU A 470 -25.55 -16.37 -9.12
CA LEU A 470 -25.35 -15.16 -8.31
C LEU A 470 -25.85 -13.94 -9.07
N GLY A 471 -26.51 -13.02 -8.35
CA GLY A 471 -26.95 -11.73 -8.89
C GLY A 471 -28.47 -11.56 -9.01
N ASP A 472 -29.27 -12.54 -8.56
CA ASP A 472 -30.71 -12.39 -8.38
C ASP A 472 -31.05 -11.85 -6.97
N PHE A 473 -32.29 -11.42 -6.74
CA PHE A 473 -32.73 -10.83 -5.46
C PHE A 473 -32.77 -11.83 -4.31
N ALA A 474 -33.00 -13.12 -4.60
CA ALA A 474 -33.01 -14.19 -3.62
C ALA A 474 -32.73 -15.52 -4.30
N GLY A 475 -31.99 -16.40 -3.63
CA GLY A 475 -31.83 -17.78 -4.06
C GLY A 475 -33.00 -18.65 -3.66
N LEU A 476 -33.30 -19.66 -4.48
CA LEU A 476 -34.39 -20.63 -4.25
C LEU A 476 -33.81 -22.02 -4.01
N PHE A 477 -34.48 -22.80 -3.14
CA PHE A 477 -34.14 -24.20 -2.88
C PHE A 477 -35.39 -25.09 -2.93
N ASP A 478 -35.38 -26.09 -3.81
CA ASP A 478 -36.45 -27.07 -3.96
C ASP A 478 -36.18 -28.32 -3.12
N LEU A 479 -36.85 -28.40 -1.96
CA LEU A 479 -36.78 -29.53 -1.04
C LEU A 479 -37.26 -30.85 -1.66
N LYS A 480 -38.25 -30.79 -2.55
CA LYS A 480 -38.79 -31.99 -3.20
C LYS A 480 -37.80 -32.54 -4.21
N ALA A 481 -37.16 -31.67 -4.99
CA ALA A 481 -36.09 -32.07 -5.90
C ALA A 481 -34.84 -32.58 -5.15
N ALA A 482 -34.60 -32.10 -3.93
CA ALA A 482 -33.56 -32.63 -3.03
C ALA A 482 -33.93 -33.96 -2.35
N GLY A 483 -35.16 -34.47 -2.53
CA GLY A 483 -35.58 -35.79 -2.07
C GLY A 483 -36.35 -35.85 -0.75
N PHE A 484 -36.68 -34.70 -0.14
CA PHE A 484 -37.42 -34.63 1.11
C PHE A 484 -38.93 -34.87 0.92
N LYS A 485 -39.58 -35.46 1.93
CA LYS A 485 -41.02 -35.79 1.92
C LYS A 485 -41.83 -34.98 2.93
N ASP A 486 -41.44 -34.99 4.20
CA ASP A 486 -42.02 -34.18 5.29
C ASP A 486 -40.90 -33.44 6.07
N PRO A 487 -40.20 -32.50 5.40
CA PRO A 487 -39.04 -31.86 5.99
C PRO A 487 -39.41 -30.86 7.08
N LEU A 488 -38.57 -30.81 8.10
CA LEU A 488 -38.37 -29.67 8.98
C LEU A 488 -37.12 -28.91 8.53
N LEU A 489 -37.20 -27.57 8.55
CA LEU A 489 -36.04 -26.71 8.32
C LEU A 489 -35.36 -26.34 9.64
N ALA A 490 -34.03 -26.36 9.63
CA ALA A 490 -33.20 -25.81 10.69
C ALA A 490 -32.34 -24.70 10.09
N SER A 491 -32.31 -23.53 10.73
CA SER A 491 -31.44 -22.42 10.34
C SER A 491 -30.49 -22.09 11.48
N GLY A 492 -29.22 -21.88 11.16
CA GLY A 492 -28.19 -21.44 12.09
C GLY A 492 -27.42 -20.25 11.52
N THR A 493 -27.00 -19.36 12.41
CA THR A 493 -26.16 -18.21 12.08
C THR A 493 -25.00 -18.15 13.06
N ASP A 494 -23.79 -17.97 12.54
CA ASP A 494 -22.60 -17.76 13.35
C ASP A 494 -21.55 -16.95 12.57
N GLY A 495 -20.48 -16.54 13.25
CA GLY A 495 -19.34 -15.87 12.68
C GLY A 495 -18.03 -16.61 12.98
N VAL A 496 -16.92 -16.06 12.49
CA VAL A 496 -15.56 -16.57 12.80
C VAL A 496 -15.00 -15.94 14.08
N GLY A 497 -15.51 -14.76 14.46
CA GLY A 497 -15.05 -14.02 15.63
C GLY A 497 -13.62 -13.50 15.51
N THR A 498 -12.91 -13.37 16.63
CA THR A 498 -11.60 -12.71 16.68
C THR A 498 -10.45 -13.54 16.09
N LYS A 499 -10.71 -14.76 15.61
CA LYS A 499 -9.77 -15.52 14.75
C LYS A 499 -9.45 -14.75 13.46
N LEU A 500 -10.37 -13.92 12.97
CA LEU A 500 -10.16 -13.00 11.83
C LEU A 500 -8.96 -12.07 12.03
N LYS A 501 -8.69 -11.64 13.27
CA LYS A 501 -7.53 -10.78 13.54
C LYS A 501 -6.20 -11.50 13.34
N ILE A 502 -6.14 -12.79 13.64
CA ILE A 502 -4.94 -13.59 13.37
C ILE A 502 -4.78 -13.79 11.86
N ALA A 503 -5.86 -14.08 11.14
CA ALA A 503 -5.85 -14.18 9.68
C ALA A 503 -5.35 -12.90 9.01
N GLN A 504 -5.82 -11.73 9.48
CA GLN A 504 -5.37 -10.41 9.02
C GLN A 504 -3.88 -10.16 9.32
N LEU A 505 -3.41 -10.48 10.53
CA LEU A 505 -2.00 -10.29 10.91
C LEU A 505 -1.05 -11.24 10.17
N CYS A 506 -1.49 -12.47 9.88
CA CYS A 506 -0.72 -13.45 9.13
C CYS A 506 -0.85 -13.30 7.61
N ASN A 507 -1.73 -12.41 7.11
CA ASN A 507 -2.10 -12.30 5.71
C ASN A 507 -2.54 -13.65 5.09
N LYS A 508 -3.34 -14.43 5.84
CA LYS A 508 -3.87 -15.76 5.45
C LYS A 508 -5.39 -15.78 5.56
N HIS A 509 -6.06 -15.67 4.42
CA HIS A 509 -7.52 -15.45 4.33
C HIS A 509 -8.29 -16.62 3.70
N ASP A 510 -7.59 -17.59 3.13
CA ASP A 510 -8.16 -18.71 2.38
C ASP A 510 -8.79 -19.79 3.27
N THR A 511 -8.38 -19.89 4.53
CA THR A 511 -8.86 -20.92 5.48
C THR A 511 -10.08 -20.51 6.29
N ILE A 512 -10.28 -19.22 6.54
CA ILE A 512 -11.35 -18.72 7.41
C ILE A 512 -12.75 -18.89 6.83
N GLY A 513 -12.87 -19.05 5.51
CA GLY A 513 -14.15 -19.38 4.89
C GLY A 513 -14.66 -20.75 5.34
N GLN A 514 -13.76 -21.70 5.58
CA GLN A 514 -14.13 -23.01 6.15
C GLN A 514 -14.56 -22.90 7.61
N ASP A 515 -13.87 -22.09 8.41
CA ASP A 515 -14.29 -21.81 9.78
C ASP A 515 -15.74 -21.30 9.82
N LEU A 516 -16.06 -20.32 8.97
CA LEU A 516 -17.40 -19.72 8.91
C LEU A 516 -18.49 -20.76 8.59
N VAL A 517 -18.26 -21.59 7.56
CA VAL A 517 -19.20 -22.64 7.18
C VAL A 517 -19.32 -23.69 8.28
N ALA A 518 -18.20 -24.18 8.81
CA ALA A 518 -18.16 -25.23 9.84
C ALA A 518 -18.94 -24.84 11.09
N MET A 519 -18.78 -23.60 11.57
CA MET A 519 -19.50 -23.08 12.72
C MET A 519 -21.01 -23.18 12.55
N CYS A 520 -21.54 -22.82 11.37
CA CYS A 520 -22.98 -22.84 11.13
C CYS A 520 -23.52 -24.25 10.81
N VAL A 521 -22.85 -25.01 9.94
CA VAL A 521 -23.38 -26.30 9.45
C VAL A 521 -23.34 -27.38 10.53
N ASN A 522 -22.37 -27.33 11.44
CA ASN A 522 -22.30 -28.26 12.57
C ASN A 522 -23.37 -27.95 13.63
N ASP A 523 -23.78 -26.68 13.77
CA ASP A 523 -24.85 -26.30 14.71
C ASP A 523 -26.22 -26.80 14.26
N ILE A 524 -26.56 -26.66 12.98
CA ILE A 524 -27.81 -27.24 12.44
C ILE A 524 -27.78 -28.78 12.45
N LEU A 525 -26.60 -29.39 12.38
CA LEU A 525 -26.43 -30.84 12.51
C LEU A 525 -26.85 -31.34 13.90
N ALA A 526 -26.81 -30.50 14.95
CA ALA A 526 -27.34 -30.84 16.27
C ALA A 526 -28.86 -31.04 16.31
N GLN A 527 -29.58 -30.54 15.30
CA GLN A 527 -30.99 -30.84 15.09
C GLN A 527 -31.21 -32.10 14.23
N GLY A 528 -30.14 -32.72 13.74
CA GLY A 528 -30.17 -33.81 12.76
C GLY A 528 -30.29 -33.33 11.31
N ALA A 529 -30.14 -32.03 11.06
CA ALA A 529 -30.36 -31.43 9.75
C ALA A 529 -29.17 -31.66 8.80
N GLU A 530 -29.48 -32.05 7.56
CA GLU A 530 -28.55 -32.02 6.44
C GLU A 530 -28.42 -30.59 5.94
N PRO A 531 -27.20 -30.01 5.82
CA PRO A 531 -27.02 -28.68 5.26
C PRO A 531 -27.49 -28.63 3.81
N LEU A 532 -28.35 -27.68 3.45
CA LEU A 532 -28.88 -27.51 2.10
C LEU A 532 -28.17 -26.39 1.36
N PHE A 533 -28.18 -25.20 1.96
CA PHE A 533 -27.53 -24.03 1.41
C PHE A 533 -26.95 -23.12 2.49
N PHE A 534 -26.05 -22.25 2.06
CA PHE A 534 -25.31 -21.30 2.86
C PHE A 534 -25.41 -19.90 2.24
N LEU A 535 -25.50 -18.89 3.09
CA LEU A 535 -25.38 -17.48 2.72
C LEU A 535 -24.27 -16.83 3.54
N ASP A 536 -23.46 -15.99 2.91
CA ASP A 536 -22.39 -15.23 3.58
C ASP A 536 -22.67 -13.73 3.62
N TYR A 537 -22.13 -13.07 4.64
CA TYR A 537 -22.10 -11.63 4.78
C TYR A 537 -20.65 -11.20 5.05
N PHE A 538 -20.07 -10.50 4.07
CA PHE A 538 -18.71 -9.97 4.12
C PHE A 538 -18.77 -8.45 4.28
N SER A 539 -18.34 -7.93 5.42
CA SER A 539 -18.24 -6.48 5.66
C SER A 539 -16.79 -6.05 5.77
N CYS A 540 -16.41 -4.92 5.17
CA CYS A 540 -15.03 -4.42 5.24
C CYS A 540 -14.96 -2.89 5.27
N GLY A 541 -13.85 -2.34 5.75
CA GLY A 541 -13.62 -0.89 5.74
C GLY A 541 -13.36 -0.36 4.34
N LYS A 542 -12.50 -1.07 3.61
CA LYS A 542 -12.25 -0.82 2.19
C LYS A 542 -12.16 -2.14 1.46
N LEU A 543 -12.84 -2.26 0.32
CA LEU A 543 -12.89 -3.51 -0.41
C LEU A 543 -11.52 -3.81 -1.06
N ASP A 544 -10.86 -4.85 -0.55
CA ASP A 544 -9.71 -5.47 -1.21
C ASP A 544 -10.15 -6.72 -1.98
N LEU A 545 -10.05 -6.65 -3.31
CA LEU A 545 -10.57 -7.69 -4.19
C LEU A 545 -9.88 -9.05 -3.97
N SER A 546 -8.56 -9.06 -3.73
CA SER A 546 -7.79 -10.29 -3.49
C SER A 546 -8.22 -10.98 -2.19
N THR A 547 -8.37 -10.21 -1.12
CA THR A 547 -8.77 -10.72 0.20
C THR A 547 -10.18 -11.27 0.14
N ALA A 548 -11.13 -10.50 -0.39
CA ALA A 548 -12.52 -10.92 -0.50
C ALA A 548 -12.67 -12.18 -1.37
N GLU A 549 -11.96 -12.25 -2.51
CA GLU A 549 -11.93 -13.43 -3.37
C GLU A 549 -11.38 -14.68 -2.65
N ALA A 550 -10.29 -14.54 -1.88
CA ALA A 550 -9.72 -15.65 -1.11
C ALA A 550 -10.68 -16.17 -0.03
N VAL A 551 -11.37 -15.27 0.68
CA VAL A 551 -12.36 -15.65 1.69
C VAL A 551 -13.53 -16.39 1.07
N VAL A 552 -14.14 -15.83 0.01
CA VAL A 552 -15.30 -16.44 -0.65
C VAL A 552 -14.93 -17.77 -1.32
N ALA A 553 -13.72 -17.90 -1.87
CA ALA A 553 -13.21 -19.18 -2.36
C ALA A 553 -13.13 -20.24 -1.25
N GLY A 554 -12.68 -19.85 -0.05
CA GLY A 554 -12.69 -20.70 1.13
C GLY A 554 -14.11 -21.14 1.53
N ILE A 555 -15.07 -20.21 1.52
CA ILE A 555 -16.49 -20.49 1.81
C ILE A 555 -17.07 -21.48 0.79
N ALA A 556 -16.88 -21.23 -0.50
CA ALA A 556 -17.39 -22.09 -1.57
C ALA A 556 -16.82 -23.52 -1.47
N LYS A 557 -15.50 -23.65 -1.24
CA LYS A 557 -14.85 -24.95 -1.04
C LYS A 557 -15.43 -25.69 0.18
N ALA A 558 -15.65 -24.97 1.28
CA ALA A 558 -16.22 -25.53 2.50
C ALA A 558 -17.70 -25.93 2.34
N CYS A 559 -18.50 -25.15 1.59
CA CYS A 559 -19.87 -25.53 1.24
C CYS A 559 -19.90 -26.85 0.48
N GLY A 560 -19.01 -27.01 -0.52
CA GLY A 560 -18.83 -28.27 -1.23
C GLY A 560 -18.48 -29.45 -0.32
N GLN A 561 -17.58 -29.25 0.67
CA GLN A 561 -17.25 -30.27 1.67
C GLN A 561 -18.42 -30.60 2.60
N ALA A 562 -19.22 -29.61 3.00
CA ALA A 562 -20.38 -29.78 3.86
C ALA A 562 -21.59 -30.41 3.14
N GLY A 563 -21.56 -30.42 1.80
CA GLY A 563 -22.65 -30.89 0.95
C GLY A 563 -23.75 -29.85 0.72
N CYS A 564 -23.49 -28.56 0.92
CA CYS A 564 -24.46 -27.49 0.69
C CYS A 564 -24.07 -26.56 -0.47
N ALA A 565 -25.06 -25.85 -1.02
CA ALA A 565 -24.86 -24.82 -2.02
C ALA A 565 -24.53 -23.47 -1.37
N LEU A 566 -23.52 -22.75 -1.87
CA LEU A 566 -23.33 -21.32 -1.59
C LEU A 566 -24.35 -20.55 -2.44
N LEU A 567 -25.50 -20.27 -1.86
CA LEU A 567 -26.68 -19.77 -2.57
C LEU A 567 -26.56 -18.29 -2.93
N GLY A 568 -25.75 -17.54 -2.18
CA GLY A 568 -25.56 -16.11 -2.35
C GLY A 568 -24.97 -15.49 -1.09
N GLY A 569 -24.84 -14.18 -1.11
CA GLY A 569 -24.30 -13.42 0.02
C GLY A 569 -24.29 -11.94 -0.28
N GLU A 570 -23.82 -11.17 0.69
CA GLU A 570 -23.71 -9.71 0.61
C GLU A 570 -22.28 -9.27 0.88
N THR A 571 -21.77 -8.33 0.08
CA THR A 571 -20.47 -7.69 0.30
C THR A 571 -20.69 -6.19 0.55
N ALA A 572 -20.40 -5.73 1.76
CA ALA A 572 -20.61 -4.35 2.18
C ALA A 572 -19.28 -3.63 2.48
N GLU A 573 -19.07 -2.48 1.84
CA GLU A 573 -17.98 -1.56 2.16
C GLU A 573 -18.50 -0.47 3.11
N MET A 574 -17.91 -0.39 4.31
CA MET A 574 -18.33 0.46 5.42
C MET A 574 -17.12 1.17 6.06
N PRO A 575 -16.53 2.17 5.37
CA PRO A 575 -15.27 2.82 5.77
C PRO A 575 -15.27 3.53 7.12
N ASP A 576 -16.44 3.94 7.61
CA ASP A 576 -16.58 4.58 8.92
C ASP A 576 -16.84 3.57 10.06
N MET A 577 -17.19 2.32 9.73
CA MET A 577 -17.46 1.26 10.71
C MET A 577 -16.24 0.37 10.92
N TYR A 578 -15.48 0.09 9.86
CA TYR A 578 -14.28 -0.75 9.90
C TYR A 578 -13.07 0.04 9.36
N PRO A 579 -11.90 -0.06 9.98
CA PRO A 579 -10.67 0.51 9.43
C PRO A 579 -10.30 -0.12 8.07
N PRO A 580 -9.57 0.59 7.19
CA PRO A 580 -9.02 0.01 5.98
C PRO A 580 -8.18 -1.24 6.26
N GLY A 581 -8.42 -2.31 5.51
CA GLY A 581 -7.75 -3.61 5.70
C GLY A 581 -8.41 -4.52 6.73
N GLU A 582 -9.43 -4.05 7.45
CA GLU A 582 -10.22 -4.88 8.35
C GLU A 582 -11.54 -5.32 7.71
N TYR A 583 -11.95 -6.55 8.00
CA TYR A 583 -13.22 -7.12 7.60
C TYR A 583 -13.78 -8.05 8.69
N ASP A 584 -15.09 -8.27 8.63
CA ASP A 584 -15.86 -9.16 9.49
C ASP A 584 -16.73 -10.10 8.64
N LEU A 585 -17.07 -11.26 9.20
CA LEU A 585 -17.79 -12.32 8.51
C LEU A 585 -18.94 -12.87 9.35
N ALA A 586 -20.11 -12.98 8.73
CA ALA A 586 -21.24 -13.74 9.25
C ALA A 586 -21.73 -14.75 8.20
N GLY A 587 -22.21 -15.89 8.69
CA GLY A 587 -22.62 -17.02 7.88
C GLY A 587 -24.00 -17.51 8.30
N PHE A 588 -24.77 -17.99 7.35
CA PHE A 588 -26.14 -18.45 7.56
C PHE A 588 -26.31 -19.79 6.87
N ALA A 589 -26.46 -20.86 7.64
CA ALA A 589 -26.71 -22.19 7.12
C ALA A 589 -28.19 -22.54 7.27
N VAL A 590 -28.79 -23.08 6.21
CA VAL A 590 -30.12 -23.68 6.26
C VAL A 590 -29.97 -25.16 5.92
N GLY A 591 -30.52 -26.01 6.78
CA GLY A 591 -30.58 -27.45 6.60
C GLY A 591 -31.99 -28.00 6.70
N ALA A 592 -32.16 -29.27 6.35
CA ALA A 592 -33.40 -29.99 6.53
C ALA A 592 -33.20 -31.40 7.08
N MET A 593 -34.18 -31.85 7.86
CA MET A 593 -34.33 -33.26 8.24
C MET A 593 -35.77 -33.71 8.07
N GLU A 594 -35.99 -35.01 7.88
CA GLU A 594 -37.34 -35.55 8.02
C GLU A 594 -37.78 -35.41 9.48
N ARG A 595 -39.08 -35.18 9.70
CA ARG A 595 -39.64 -34.90 11.04
C ARG A 595 -39.30 -35.97 12.08
N ASP A 596 -39.24 -37.23 11.66
CA ASP A 596 -38.93 -38.39 12.50
C ASP A 596 -37.42 -38.55 12.80
N GLN A 597 -36.56 -37.81 12.08
CA GLN A 597 -35.10 -37.78 12.26
C GLN A 597 -34.62 -36.64 13.16
N LYS A 598 -35.54 -35.81 13.69
CA LYS A 598 -35.19 -34.67 14.54
C LYS A 598 -34.42 -35.10 15.78
N LEU A 599 -33.26 -34.47 15.99
CA LEU A 599 -32.47 -34.54 17.22
C LEU A 599 -32.64 -33.28 18.06
N PRO A 600 -32.36 -33.35 19.38
CA PRO A 600 -32.12 -34.56 20.18
C PRO A 600 -33.42 -35.32 20.51
N HIS A 601 -33.30 -36.64 20.66
CA HIS A 601 -34.35 -37.53 21.19
C HIS A 601 -34.31 -37.56 22.73
N LEU A 602 -34.67 -36.45 23.36
CA LEU A 602 -34.55 -36.26 24.82
C LEU A 602 -35.28 -37.33 25.63
N GLU A 603 -36.39 -37.84 25.12
CA GLU A 603 -37.19 -38.90 25.74
C GLU A 603 -36.50 -40.26 25.78
N ARG A 604 -35.46 -40.46 24.95
CA ARG A 604 -34.70 -41.72 24.89
C ARG A 604 -33.45 -41.70 25.76
N ILE A 605 -33.04 -40.53 26.26
CA ILE A 605 -31.80 -40.35 27.02
C ILE A 605 -32.05 -40.76 28.48
N THR A 606 -31.25 -41.70 28.96
CA THR A 606 -31.36 -42.27 30.31
C THR A 606 -30.00 -42.33 30.98
N GLU A 607 -29.99 -42.41 32.32
CA GLU A 607 -28.78 -42.68 33.08
C GLU A 607 -28.09 -43.96 32.60
N GLY A 608 -26.76 -43.92 32.46
CA GLY A 608 -25.95 -45.02 31.95
C GLY A 608 -25.77 -45.05 30.42
N ASP A 609 -26.41 -44.13 29.68
CA ASP A 609 -26.08 -43.90 28.28
C ASP A 609 -24.62 -43.44 28.13
N VAL A 610 -24.02 -43.77 26.99
CA VAL A 610 -22.60 -43.53 26.73
C VAL A 610 -22.42 -42.23 25.94
N VAL A 611 -21.43 -41.45 26.33
CA VAL A 611 -21.00 -40.24 25.61
C VAL A 611 -19.79 -40.59 24.74
N ILE A 612 -19.91 -40.39 23.43
CA ILE A 612 -18.81 -40.57 22.47
C ILE A 612 -18.31 -39.19 22.04
N GLY A 613 -17.03 -38.91 22.25
CA GLY A 613 -16.35 -37.70 21.78
C GLY A 613 -15.70 -37.94 20.42
N ILE A 614 -15.81 -36.96 19.53
CA ILE A 614 -15.22 -36.98 18.18
C ILE A 614 -14.10 -35.95 18.12
N ALA A 615 -12.97 -36.31 17.53
CA ALA A 615 -11.78 -35.47 17.46
C ALA A 615 -12.03 -34.15 16.72
N SER A 616 -11.50 -33.05 17.26
CA SER A 616 -11.35 -31.77 16.56
C SER A 616 -10.06 -31.72 15.74
N SER A 617 -10.02 -30.89 14.69
CA SER A 617 -8.78 -30.55 13.96
C SER A 617 -7.83 -29.66 14.77
N GLY A 618 -8.33 -28.96 15.78
CA GLY A 618 -7.59 -27.97 16.57
C GLY A 618 -8.55 -27.15 17.41
N LEU A 619 -8.28 -25.86 17.56
CA LEU A 619 -9.23 -24.92 18.16
C LEU A 619 -10.34 -24.59 17.16
N HIS A 620 -11.59 -24.64 17.64
CA HIS A 620 -12.71 -24.07 16.91
C HIS A 620 -12.68 -22.53 16.98
N SER A 621 -13.41 -21.83 16.10
CA SER A 621 -13.31 -20.37 15.94
C SER A 621 -13.61 -19.55 17.21
N ASN A 622 -14.31 -20.14 18.19
CA ASN A 622 -14.59 -19.52 19.49
C ASN A 622 -13.39 -19.58 20.45
N GLY A 623 -13.31 -18.62 21.38
CA GLY A 623 -12.23 -18.54 22.38
C GLY A 623 -10.96 -17.82 21.89
N PHE A 624 -10.90 -17.39 20.63
CA PHE A 624 -9.72 -16.73 20.05
C PHE A 624 -9.40 -15.37 20.68
N SER A 625 -10.35 -14.71 21.36
CA SER A 625 -10.07 -13.51 22.15
C SER A 625 -9.13 -13.81 23.32
N LEU A 626 -9.29 -14.98 23.95
CA LEU A 626 -8.40 -15.46 25.01
C LEU A 626 -7.07 -15.96 24.42
N VAL A 627 -7.10 -16.72 23.32
CA VAL A 627 -5.89 -17.16 22.60
C VAL A 627 -5.00 -15.97 22.24
N ARG A 628 -5.57 -14.91 21.66
CA ARG A 628 -4.82 -13.70 21.31
C ARG A 628 -4.20 -13.04 22.53
N LYS A 629 -4.89 -13.04 23.69
CA LYS A 629 -4.33 -12.53 24.96
C LYS A 629 -3.20 -13.41 25.50
N ILE A 630 -3.30 -14.72 25.34
CA ILE A 630 -2.25 -15.67 25.76
C ILE A 630 -1.03 -15.56 24.87
N VAL A 631 -1.20 -15.57 23.54
CA VAL A 631 -0.11 -15.32 22.59
C VAL A 631 0.55 -13.98 22.92
N ALA A 632 -0.27 -12.98 23.22
CA ALA A 632 0.22 -11.69 23.61
C ALA A 632 1.00 -11.65 24.93
N GLN A 633 0.69 -12.55 25.86
CA GLN A 633 1.41 -12.73 27.12
C GLN A 633 2.68 -13.58 26.95
N SER A 634 2.72 -14.38 25.87
CA SER A 634 3.80 -15.30 25.58
C SER A 634 4.99 -14.63 24.92
N SER A 635 6.11 -15.35 24.86
CA SER A 635 7.29 -14.95 24.09
C SER A 635 7.17 -15.20 22.58
N LEU A 636 6.07 -15.81 22.12
CA LEU A 636 5.90 -16.23 20.72
C LEU A 636 5.11 -15.19 19.92
N GLN A 637 5.53 -14.97 18.67
CA GLN A 637 4.76 -14.26 17.65
C GLN A 637 4.03 -15.26 16.74
N TYR A 638 3.06 -14.79 15.94
CA TYR A 638 2.38 -15.66 14.98
C TYR A 638 3.31 -16.23 13.89
N SER A 639 4.41 -15.53 13.58
CA SER A 639 5.48 -16.00 12.69
C SER A 639 6.44 -16.98 13.35
N SER A 640 6.44 -17.08 14.68
CA SER A 640 7.33 -18.00 15.41
C SER A 640 6.97 -19.47 15.13
N PRO A 641 7.92 -20.40 15.25
CA PRO A 641 7.62 -21.83 15.26
C PRO A 641 6.56 -22.19 16.29
N ALA A 642 5.70 -23.16 15.96
CA ALA A 642 4.70 -23.64 16.90
C ALA A 642 5.35 -24.25 18.16
N PRO A 643 4.67 -24.22 19.31
CA PRO A 643 5.19 -24.78 20.56
C PRO A 643 5.58 -26.26 20.44
N ASP A 644 6.58 -26.69 21.23
CA ASP A 644 7.17 -28.02 21.14
C ASP A 644 6.15 -29.18 21.10
N GLY A 645 6.22 -29.95 20.02
CA GLY A 645 5.32 -31.09 19.76
C GLY A 645 3.97 -30.72 19.16
N CYS A 646 3.77 -29.47 18.72
CA CYS A 646 2.62 -29.06 17.92
C CYS A 646 2.85 -29.12 16.39
N GLY A 647 4.03 -29.55 15.95
CA GLY A 647 4.44 -29.68 14.54
C GLY A 647 5.42 -28.59 14.08
N ASP A 648 5.87 -28.68 12.82
CA ASP A 648 6.94 -27.83 12.26
C ASP A 648 6.43 -26.52 11.62
N GLN A 649 5.13 -26.23 11.74
CA GLN A 649 4.50 -25.03 11.20
C GLN A 649 4.66 -23.82 12.14
N THR A 650 4.29 -22.63 11.68
CA THR A 650 4.25 -21.44 12.54
C THR A 650 3.09 -21.49 13.52
N LEU A 651 3.17 -20.74 14.62
CA LEU A 651 2.07 -20.59 15.57
C LEU A 651 0.81 -20.04 14.89
N GLY A 652 0.96 -19.06 13.99
CA GLY A 652 -0.13 -18.51 13.20
C GLY A 652 -0.83 -19.59 12.36
N ASP A 653 -0.07 -20.45 11.69
CA ASP A 653 -0.61 -21.52 10.86
C ASP A 653 -1.34 -22.57 11.68
N LEU A 654 -0.75 -22.96 12.83
CA LEU A 654 -1.39 -23.87 13.77
C LEU A 654 -2.71 -23.30 14.29
N LEU A 655 -2.74 -22.03 14.70
CA LEU A 655 -3.93 -21.35 15.19
C LEU A 655 -4.98 -21.13 14.08
N LEU A 656 -4.56 -20.96 12.83
CA LEU A 656 -5.43 -20.83 11.67
C LEU A 656 -5.86 -22.20 11.08
N THR A 657 -5.55 -23.31 11.74
CA THR A 657 -6.11 -24.62 11.39
C THR A 657 -7.64 -24.51 11.32
N PRO A 658 -8.28 -24.85 10.19
CA PRO A 658 -9.72 -24.70 10.03
C PRO A 658 -10.52 -25.60 10.99
N THR A 659 -11.64 -25.09 11.48
CA THR A 659 -12.65 -25.89 12.19
C THR A 659 -13.14 -27.04 11.32
N ARG A 660 -13.29 -28.24 11.91
CA ARG A 660 -13.68 -29.44 11.17
C ARG A 660 -15.17 -29.41 10.84
N ILE A 661 -15.52 -29.79 9.61
CA ILE A 661 -16.91 -29.92 9.15
C ILE A 661 -17.33 -31.37 9.37
N TYR A 662 -18.34 -31.58 10.22
CA TYR A 662 -18.82 -32.93 10.57
C TYR A 662 -20.07 -33.36 9.81
N SER A 663 -20.76 -32.44 9.12
CA SER A 663 -22.06 -32.70 8.49
C SER A 663 -22.01 -33.90 7.55
N HIS A 664 -21.16 -33.88 6.52
CA HIS A 664 -21.10 -34.97 5.54
C HIS A 664 -20.65 -36.31 6.17
N LEU A 665 -19.79 -36.25 7.19
CA LEU A 665 -19.19 -37.42 7.84
C LEU A 665 -20.17 -38.12 8.79
N LEU A 666 -20.93 -37.35 9.58
CA LEU A 666 -21.75 -37.90 10.66
C LEU A 666 -23.21 -38.05 10.28
N LEU A 667 -23.70 -37.36 9.24
CA LEU A 667 -25.10 -37.48 8.83
C LEU A 667 -25.56 -38.94 8.61
N PRO A 668 -24.77 -39.85 7.99
CA PRO A 668 -25.15 -41.26 7.90
C PRO A 668 -25.27 -41.95 9.27
N VAL A 669 -24.37 -41.61 10.21
CA VAL A 669 -24.36 -42.14 11.58
C VAL A 669 -25.58 -41.63 12.35
N LEU A 670 -25.91 -40.35 12.23
CA LEU A 670 -27.09 -39.73 12.87
C LEU A 670 -28.39 -40.34 12.30
N ARG A 671 -28.46 -40.56 10.99
CA ARG A 671 -29.61 -41.18 10.30
C ARG A 671 -29.81 -42.66 10.62
N SER A 672 -28.86 -43.32 11.28
CA SER A 672 -29.02 -44.72 11.69
C SER A 672 -30.14 -44.95 12.72
N GLY A 673 -30.59 -43.88 13.40
CA GLY A 673 -31.59 -43.95 14.47
C GLY A 673 -31.04 -44.44 15.83
N HIS A 674 -29.73 -44.73 15.90
CA HIS A 674 -29.07 -45.21 17.12
C HIS A 674 -28.41 -44.08 17.95
N VAL A 675 -28.29 -42.89 17.38
CA VAL A 675 -27.81 -41.69 18.09
C VAL A 675 -28.99 -40.98 18.73
N LYS A 676 -28.88 -40.68 20.03
CA LYS A 676 -29.93 -39.99 20.80
C LYS A 676 -29.75 -38.47 20.78
N ALA A 677 -28.51 -38.00 20.74
CA ALA A 677 -28.18 -36.58 20.69
C ALA A 677 -26.81 -36.36 20.04
N PHE A 678 -26.63 -35.18 19.42
CA PHE A 678 -25.36 -34.66 18.92
C PHE A 678 -25.17 -33.24 19.47
N ALA A 679 -24.02 -32.95 20.06
CA ALA A 679 -23.60 -31.61 20.45
C ALA A 679 -22.35 -31.21 19.67
N HIS A 680 -22.41 -30.06 18.99
CA HIS A 680 -21.23 -29.39 18.48
C HIS A 680 -20.54 -28.65 19.63
N ILE A 681 -19.23 -28.84 19.81
CA ILE A 681 -18.49 -28.21 20.90
C ILE A 681 -17.87 -26.90 20.38
N THR A 682 -18.46 -25.77 20.77
CA THR A 682 -18.09 -24.43 20.29
C THR A 682 -17.88 -23.46 21.47
N GLY A 683 -18.38 -22.22 21.40
CA GLY A 683 -18.38 -21.29 22.52
C GLY A 683 -19.10 -21.90 23.73
N GLY A 684 -18.53 -21.74 24.92
CA GLY A 684 -18.99 -22.43 26.13
C GLY A 684 -18.47 -23.87 26.28
N GLY A 685 -17.66 -24.35 25.32
CA GLY A 685 -16.82 -25.53 25.46
C GLY A 685 -17.60 -26.80 25.80
N LEU A 686 -16.98 -27.71 26.55
CA LEU A 686 -17.62 -28.94 27.02
C LEU A 686 -18.74 -28.67 28.03
N LEU A 687 -18.57 -27.63 28.85
CA LEU A 687 -19.45 -27.37 30.00
C LEU A 687 -20.82 -26.82 29.61
N GLU A 688 -20.91 -26.03 28.54
CA GLU A 688 -22.18 -25.39 28.14
C GLU A 688 -22.85 -26.05 26.94
N ASN A 689 -22.09 -26.70 26.04
CA ASN A 689 -22.68 -27.26 24.82
C ASN A 689 -23.34 -28.62 25.05
N ILE A 690 -22.70 -29.54 25.79
CA ILE A 690 -23.28 -30.87 26.05
C ILE A 690 -24.64 -30.79 26.79
N PRO A 691 -24.83 -29.90 27.79
CA PRO A 691 -26.14 -29.76 28.45
C PRO A 691 -27.29 -29.31 27.55
N ARG A 692 -27.02 -28.67 26.39
CA ARG A 692 -28.05 -28.19 25.45
C ARG A 692 -28.84 -29.34 24.82
N VAL A 693 -28.26 -30.55 24.81
CA VAL A 693 -28.84 -31.73 24.17
C VAL A 693 -29.23 -32.83 25.14
N LEU A 694 -29.27 -32.52 26.44
CA LEU A 694 -29.61 -33.44 27.52
C LEU A 694 -30.90 -33.01 28.24
N PRO A 695 -31.71 -33.97 28.75
CA PRO A 695 -32.86 -33.66 29.60
C PRO A 695 -32.46 -32.87 30.86
N PRO A 696 -33.32 -31.98 31.39
CA PRO A 696 -32.97 -31.13 32.53
C PRO A 696 -32.46 -31.87 33.78
N LYS A 697 -32.90 -33.12 33.99
CA LYS A 697 -32.52 -33.98 35.13
C LYS A 697 -31.28 -34.87 34.86
N CYS A 698 -30.65 -34.70 33.71
CA CYS A 698 -29.46 -35.45 33.30
C CYS A 698 -28.27 -34.50 33.19
N GLY A 699 -27.11 -35.04 33.57
CA GLY A 699 -25.79 -34.48 33.31
C GLY A 699 -24.87 -35.55 32.72
N VAL A 700 -23.59 -35.22 32.57
CA VAL A 700 -22.55 -36.16 32.12
C VAL A 700 -21.34 -36.12 33.02
N ASP A 701 -20.74 -37.29 33.22
CA ASP A 701 -19.44 -37.44 33.88
C ASP A 701 -18.42 -37.92 32.82
N LEU A 702 -17.42 -37.08 32.55
CA LEU A 702 -16.41 -37.26 31.51
C LEU A 702 -15.04 -37.57 32.14
N ASP A 703 -14.22 -38.37 31.47
CA ASP A 703 -12.85 -38.67 31.89
C ASP A 703 -11.84 -38.30 30.79
N ALA A 704 -11.09 -37.23 30.99
CA ALA A 704 -10.16 -36.68 30.00
C ALA A 704 -9.02 -37.61 29.60
N ARG A 705 -8.74 -38.66 30.38
CA ARG A 705 -7.72 -39.68 30.05
C ARG A 705 -8.15 -40.59 28.90
N THR A 706 -9.41 -40.55 28.49
CA THR A 706 -9.98 -41.46 27.49
C THR A 706 -9.88 -40.95 26.06
N TRP A 707 -9.57 -39.66 25.85
CA TRP A 707 -9.37 -39.09 24.52
C TRP A 707 -8.03 -38.36 24.40
N ARG A 708 -7.65 -38.10 23.15
CA ARG A 708 -6.41 -37.39 22.85
C ARG A 708 -6.65 -35.88 22.85
N ILE A 709 -5.94 -35.17 23.73
CA ILE A 709 -5.92 -33.70 23.76
C ILE A 709 -4.71 -33.20 22.96
N PRO A 710 -4.89 -32.43 21.86
CA PRO A 710 -3.79 -31.82 21.13
C PRO A 710 -2.92 -30.91 22.01
N ARG A 711 -1.60 -30.92 21.78
CA ARG A 711 -0.62 -30.20 22.62
C ARG A 711 -0.84 -28.68 22.69
N ILE A 712 -1.47 -28.09 21.68
CA ILE A 712 -1.82 -26.66 21.71
C ILE A 712 -2.70 -26.30 22.92
N PHE A 713 -3.59 -27.19 23.37
CA PHE A 713 -4.40 -26.94 24.57
C PHE A 713 -3.56 -26.98 25.84
N SER A 714 -2.60 -27.92 25.93
CA SER A 714 -1.64 -27.95 27.05
C SER A 714 -0.80 -26.67 27.09
N TRP A 715 -0.33 -26.19 25.94
CA TRP A 715 0.40 -24.93 25.85
C TRP A 715 -0.47 -23.75 26.28
N LEU A 716 -1.71 -23.62 25.78
CA LEU A 716 -2.63 -22.55 26.18
C LEU A 716 -2.93 -22.58 27.68
N GLN A 717 -3.11 -23.76 28.27
CA GLN A 717 -3.33 -23.91 29.70
C GLN A 717 -2.13 -23.41 30.51
N GLN A 718 -0.92 -23.82 30.12
CA GLN A 718 0.32 -23.47 30.83
C GLN A 718 0.67 -21.99 30.66
N GLU A 719 0.70 -21.51 29.42
CA GLU A 719 1.06 -20.14 29.07
C GLU A 719 0.04 -19.14 29.60
N GLY A 720 -1.25 -19.47 29.49
CA GLY A 720 -2.36 -18.64 29.99
C GLY A 720 -2.68 -18.81 31.48
N GLN A 721 -2.01 -19.75 32.17
CA GLN A 721 -2.32 -20.14 33.57
C GLN A 721 -3.81 -20.42 33.80
N LEU A 722 -4.44 -21.09 32.84
CA LEU A 722 -5.88 -21.31 32.84
C LEU A 722 -6.27 -22.46 33.77
N SER A 723 -7.35 -22.27 34.54
CA SER A 723 -7.94 -23.34 35.35
C SER A 723 -8.56 -24.43 34.46
N GLU A 724 -8.75 -25.63 35.00
CA GLU A 724 -9.44 -26.71 34.29
C GLU A 724 -10.87 -26.31 33.89
N GLU A 725 -11.57 -25.58 34.76
CA GLU A 725 -12.91 -25.06 34.47
C GLU A 725 -12.88 -24.08 33.29
N GLU A 726 -11.93 -23.16 33.27
CA GLU A 726 -11.80 -22.17 32.18
C GLU A 726 -11.42 -22.85 30.86
N MET A 727 -10.53 -23.85 30.90
CA MET A 727 -10.21 -24.65 29.71
C MET A 727 -11.45 -25.37 29.17
N ALA A 728 -12.22 -26.03 30.04
CA ALA A 728 -13.40 -26.78 29.64
C ALA A 728 -14.60 -25.89 29.25
N ARG A 729 -14.69 -24.66 29.77
CA ARG A 729 -15.70 -23.65 29.39
C ARG A 729 -15.34 -22.94 28.09
N THR A 730 -14.07 -22.61 27.86
CA THR A 730 -13.71 -21.77 26.72
C THR A 730 -13.35 -22.58 25.49
N PHE A 731 -12.76 -23.77 25.67
CA PHE A 731 -12.21 -24.56 24.57
C PHE A 731 -12.85 -25.94 24.45
N ASN A 732 -12.74 -26.50 23.26
CA ASN A 732 -13.20 -27.85 22.93
C ASN A 732 -12.26 -28.96 23.44
N CYS A 733 -11.04 -28.61 23.88
CA CYS A 733 -10.07 -29.53 24.50
C CYS A 733 -9.85 -30.85 23.71
N GLY A 734 -9.83 -30.78 22.38
CA GLY A 734 -9.63 -31.93 21.49
C GLY A 734 -10.91 -32.65 21.05
N VAL A 735 -12.06 -32.36 21.66
CA VAL A 735 -13.36 -32.94 21.30
C VAL A 735 -14.17 -31.92 20.52
N GLY A 736 -14.30 -32.09 19.20
CA GLY A 736 -15.06 -31.15 18.37
C GLY A 736 -16.57 -31.40 18.38
N ALA A 737 -17.00 -32.64 18.64
CA ALA A 737 -18.41 -32.98 18.80
C ALA A 737 -18.61 -34.13 19.81
N ALA A 738 -19.80 -34.21 20.41
CA ALA A 738 -20.17 -35.27 21.34
C ALA A 738 -21.52 -35.92 20.97
N LEU A 739 -21.56 -37.25 20.99
CA LEU A 739 -22.77 -38.04 20.76
C LEU A 739 -23.24 -38.70 22.05
N VAL A 740 -24.56 -38.82 22.24
CA VAL A 740 -25.16 -39.66 23.28
C VAL A 740 -25.80 -40.88 22.63
N VAL A 741 -25.42 -42.07 23.07
CA VAL A 741 -25.88 -43.35 22.50
C VAL A 741 -26.22 -44.35 23.60
N SER A 742 -27.08 -45.33 23.29
CA SER A 742 -27.28 -46.47 24.20
C SER A 742 -26.00 -47.31 24.30
N LYS A 743 -25.77 -47.89 25.47
CA LYS A 743 -24.59 -48.72 25.77
C LYS A 743 -24.41 -49.92 24.82
N ASP A 744 -25.49 -50.51 24.33
CA ASP A 744 -25.48 -51.62 23.38
C ASP A 744 -25.11 -51.21 21.94
N GLN A 745 -25.23 -49.92 21.61
CA GLN A 745 -24.90 -49.38 20.28
C GLN A 745 -23.49 -48.77 20.19
N THR A 746 -22.78 -48.60 21.32
CA THR A 746 -21.48 -47.91 21.39
C THR A 746 -20.45 -48.46 20.40
N GLU A 747 -20.20 -49.76 20.40
CA GLU A 747 -19.19 -50.39 19.52
C GLU A 747 -19.57 -50.35 18.03
N ARG A 748 -20.87 -50.24 17.72
CA ARG A 748 -21.32 -50.06 16.34
C ARG A 748 -21.03 -48.64 15.88
N ILE A 749 -21.44 -47.65 16.67
CA ILE A 749 -21.25 -46.23 16.33
C ILE A 749 -19.77 -45.87 16.22
N LEU A 750 -18.91 -46.37 17.12
CA LEU A 750 -17.46 -46.17 17.00
C LEU A 750 -16.88 -46.77 15.72
N ARG A 751 -17.37 -47.94 15.28
CA ARG A 751 -16.95 -48.53 14.01
C ARG A 751 -17.42 -47.72 12.82
N ASP A 752 -18.67 -47.25 12.83
CA ASP A 752 -19.24 -46.44 11.75
C ASP A 752 -18.48 -45.11 11.61
N ILE A 753 -18.12 -44.45 12.71
CA ILE A 753 -17.30 -43.23 12.69
C ILE A 753 -15.89 -43.51 12.14
N ARG A 754 -15.24 -44.61 12.57
CA ARG A 754 -13.89 -44.98 12.09
C ARG A 754 -13.85 -45.35 10.61
N GLN A 755 -14.96 -45.84 10.03
CA GLN A 755 -15.05 -46.09 8.58
C GLN A 755 -14.89 -44.81 7.77
N HIS A 756 -15.24 -43.66 8.35
CA HIS A 756 -15.03 -42.34 7.77
C HIS A 756 -13.66 -41.72 8.12
N GLN A 757 -12.71 -42.52 8.63
CA GLN A 757 -11.36 -42.10 9.02
C GLN A 757 -11.32 -41.04 10.15
N GLU A 758 -12.37 -40.99 10.97
CA GLU A 758 -12.43 -40.09 12.13
C GLU A 758 -12.00 -40.79 13.43
N GLU A 759 -11.28 -40.05 14.27
CA GLU A 759 -10.96 -40.48 15.63
C GLU A 759 -12.14 -40.18 16.57
N ALA A 760 -12.54 -41.20 17.33
CA ALA A 760 -13.59 -41.07 18.33
C ALA A 760 -13.38 -42.03 19.52
N TRP A 761 -13.84 -41.60 20.69
CA TRP A 761 -13.60 -42.26 21.97
C TRP A 761 -14.87 -42.29 22.81
N VAL A 762 -15.00 -43.31 23.67
CA VAL A 762 -15.95 -43.25 24.78
C VAL A 762 -15.36 -42.31 25.83
N ILE A 763 -15.97 -41.13 25.98
CA ILE A 763 -15.43 -40.07 26.85
C ILE A 763 -16.11 -39.99 28.20
N GLY A 764 -17.24 -40.67 28.38
CA GLY A 764 -18.00 -40.66 29.63
C GLY A 764 -19.38 -41.28 29.52
N SER A 765 -20.22 -40.98 30.50
CA SER A 765 -21.61 -41.47 30.57
C SER A 765 -22.58 -40.44 31.10
N VAL A 766 -23.86 -40.60 30.75
CA VAL A 766 -24.96 -39.81 31.28
C VAL A 766 -25.26 -40.23 32.72
N VAL A 767 -25.38 -39.25 33.60
CA VAL A 767 -25.65 -39.42 35.04
C VAL A 767 -26.89 -38.64 35.45
N ALA A 768 -27.56 -39.08 36.52
CA ALA A 768 -28.62 -38.28 37.14
C ALA A 768 -28.03 -36.98 37.72
N CYS A 769 -28.65 -35.84 37.43
CA CYS A 769 -28.19 -34.53 37.89
C CYS A 769 -29.30 -33.85 38.72
N PRO A 770 -29.10 -33.68 40.04
CA PRO A 770 -29.99 -32.88 40.88
C PRO A 770 -30.05 -31.41 40.43
N GLU A 771 -31.19 -30.78 40.68
CA GLU A 771 -31.42 -29.36 40.34
C GLU A 771 -30.38 -28.46 41.05
N GLY A 772 -29.69 -27.59 40.30
CA GLY A 772 -28.64 -26.71 40.82
C GLY A 772 -27.22 -27.31 40.84
N SER A 773 -27.03 -28.59 40.49
CA SER A 773 -25.69 -29.18 40.36
C SER A 773 -25.07 -28.91 38.98
N PRO A 774 -23.73 -28.90 38.84
CA PRO A 774 -23.07 -28.82 37.54
C PRO A 774 -23.49 -29.97 36.63
N ARG A 775 -23.99 -29.66 35.43
CA ARG A 775 -24.49 -30.66 34.47
C ARG A 775 -23.39 -31.39 33.72
N VAL A 776 -22.15 -30.91 33.78
CA VAL A 776 -20.97 -31.55 33.19
C VAL A 776 -19.89 -31.58 34.24
N LYS A 777 -19.33 -32.76 34.48
CA LYS A 777 -18.13 -32.94 35.27
C LYS A 777 -17.03 -33.50 34.37
N VAL A 778 -15.89 -32.84 34.31
CA VAL A 778 -14.72 -33.29 33.55
C VAL A 778 -13.64 -33.70 34.54
N ASN A 779 -13.38 -34.99 34.66
CA ASN A 779 -12.34 -35.51 35.55
C ASN A 779 -10.99 -35.59 34.81
N ASN A 780 -9.91 -35.40 35.57
CA ASN A 780 -8.52 -35.64 35.15
C ASN A 780 -8.06 -34.79 33.96
N LEU A 781 -8.62 -33.59 33.76
CA LEU A 781 -8.31 -32.75 32.59
C LEU A 781 -6.85 -32.27 32.61
N ALA A 782 -6.38 -31.76 33.75
CA ALA A 782 -4.99 -31.34 33.94
C ALA A 782 -4.01 -32.52 33.81
N GLU A 783 -4.35 -33.69 34.35
CA GLU A 783 -3.52 -34.90 34.23
C GLU A 783 -3.38 -35.31 32.75
N ALA A 784 -4.49 -35.34 32.01
CA ALA A 784 -4.49 -35.70 30.59
C ALA A 784 -3.68 -34.70 29.73
N MET A 785 -3.70 -33.40 30.08
CA MET A 785 -2.89 -32.38 29.43
C MET A 785 -1.39 -32.49 29.78
N GLN A 786 -1.04 -33.02 30.96
CA GLN A 786 0.34 -33.25 31.40
C GLN A 786 0.96 -34.55 30.87
N MET A 787 0.20 -35.65 30.77
CA MET A 787 0.70 -36.95 30.28
C MET A 787 1.20 -36.89 28.83
N ASN A 788 0.66 -35.99 28.01
CA ASN A 788 1.16 -35.76 26.66
C ASN A 788 2.47 -34.96 26.61
N GLY A 789 2.97 -34.44 27.74
CA GLY A 789 4.22 -33.68 27.85
C GLY A 789 5.44 -34.49 28.30
N SER A 790 5.28 -35.70 28.85
CA SER A 790 6.35 -36.41 29.59
C SER A 790 7.13 -37.49 28.83
N VAL A 791 6.90 -37.70 27.53
CA VAL A 791 7.74 -38.61 26.73
C VAL A 791 8.98 -37.88 26.20
N MET A 792 9.92 -37.54 27.10
CA MET A 792 11.36 -37.40 26.84
C MET A 792 12.10 -37.02 28.14
N GLU A 793 12.17 -37.94 29.10
CA GLU A 793 13.25 -37.95 30.10
C GLU A 793 14.06 -39.23 29.91
N ASN A 794 15.12 -39.16 29.10
CA ASN A 794 16.41 -39.85 29.31
C ASN A 794 17.31 -39.77 28.06
N SER A 795 18.01 -38.65 27.90
CA SER A 795 19.42 -38.66 27.46
C SER A 795 20.05 -37.28 27.74
N SER A 796 20.61 -37.16 28.94
CA SER A 796 21.83 -36.40 29.28
C SER A 796 22.15 -35.14 28.48
N LEU A 797 21.76 -33.98 29.03
CA LEU A 797 22.65 -32.87 29.38
C LEU A 797 21.88 -31.86 30.25
N LYS A 798 22.15 -31.90 31.56
CA LYS A 798 21.74 -30.84 32.48
C LYS A 798 22.55 -29.57 32.20
N ASN A 799 21.86 -28.44 32.34
CA ASN A 799 22.31 -27.05 32.32
C ASN A 799 22.33 -26.36 30.94
N HIS A 800 21.14 -25.96 30.48
CA HIS A 800 20.95 -24.57 30.08
C HIS A 800 19.65 -24.07 30.72
N CYS A 801 19.79 -23.01 31.53
CA CYS A 801 18.71 -22.37 32.26
C CYS A 801 17.49 -22.10 31.37
N SER A 802 16.31 -22.33 31.94
CA SER A 802 15.10 -21.58 31.62
C SER A 802 15.41 -20.08 31.58
N VAL A 803 15.37 -19.48 30.40
CA VAL A 803 15.35 -18.03 30.26
C VAL A 803 13.99 -17.72 29.63
N GLN A 804 12.99 -17.39 30.46
CA GLN A 804 11.97 -16.45 30.02
C GLN A 804 12.73 -15.28 29.37
N PRO A 805 12.35 -14.75 28.20
CA PRO A 805 12.90 -13.47 27.79
C PRO A 805 12.48 -12.47 28.86
N THR A 806 13.40 -12.15 29.76
CA THR A 806 13.18 -11.27 30.89
C THR A 806 12.79 -9.93 30.29
N LYS A 807 11.54 -9.48 30.51
CA LYS A 807 11.11 -8.13 30.11
C LYS A 807 12.18 -7.15 30.57
N ALA A 808 12.65 -6.30 29.66
CA ALA A 808 13.67 -5.32 29.99
C ALA A 808 13.18 -4.46 31.15
N ARG A 809 13.98 -4.38 32.21
CA ARG A 809 13.70 -3.58 33.41
C ARG A 809 13.94 -2.11 33.07
N VAL A 810 12.89 -1.32 33.02
CA VAL A 810 12.95 0.08 32.60
C VAL A 810 12.93 1.00 33.82
N ALA A 811 13.89 1.91 33.89
CA ALA A 811 13.79 3.06 34.78
C ALA A 811 13.34 4.29 33.98
N VAL A 812 12.38 5.04 34.50
CA VAL A 812 11.90 6.27 33.85
C VAL A 812 12.31 7.48 34.68
N LEU A 813 13.05 8.41 34.07
CA LEU A 813 13.48 9.66 34.70
C LEU A 813 12.56 10.80 34.26
N ILE A 814 12.08 11.58 35.24
CA ILE A 814 11.10 12.66 35.02
C ILE A 814 11.45 13.95 35.77
N SER A 815 10.92 15.10 35.32
CA SER A 815 11.05 16.40 36.02
C SER A 815 9.74 17.15 36.22
N GLY A 816 8.59 16.60 35.80
CA GLY A 816 7.33 17.34 35.70
C GLY A 816 6.07 16.46 35.69
N THR A 817 5.13 16.78 34.81
CA THR A 817 3.74 16.26 34.83
C THR A 817 3.60 14.77 34.48
N GLY A 818 4.65 14.13 33.95
CA GLY A 818 4.67 12.70 33.63
C GLY A 818 3.63 12.29 32.59
N SER A 819 3.45 13.07 31.53
CA SER A 819 2.54 12.71 30.43
C SER A 819 3.12 11.59 29.57
N ASN A 820 4.37 11.72 29.13
CA ASN A 820 5.13 10.63 28.49
C ASN A 820 5.30 9.42 29.41
N LEU A 821 5.47 9.64 30.73
CA LEU A 821 5.46 8.54 31.70
C LEU A 821 4.13 7.77 31.67
N GLN A 822 2.99 8.46 31.60
CA GLN A 822 1.69 7.77 31.54
C GLN A 822 1.59 6.88 30.30
N ALA A 823 2.00 7.39 29.13
CA ALA A 823 2.01 6.60 27.90
C ALA A 823 2.92 5.36 27.99
N LEU A 824 4.08 5.48 28.65
CA LEU A 824 4.97 4.35 28.92
C LEU A 824 4.35 3.36 29.93
N ILE A 825 3.67 3.85 30.98
CA ILE A 825 2.95 2.99 31.93
C ILE A 825 1.87 2.19 31.20
N ASP A 826 1.02 2.87 30.43
CA ASP A 826 -0.10 2.24 29.72
C ASP A 826 0.42 1.17 28.74
N SER A 827 1.53 1.45 28.05
CA SER A 827 2.16 0.50 27.12
C SER A 827 2.91 -0.63 27.80
N THR A 828 3.53 -0.43 28.96
CA THR A 828 4.22 -1.50 29.70
C THR A 828 3.27 -2.38 30.53
N GLN A 829 2.04 -1.92 30.75
CA GLN A 829 0.94 -2.73 31.25
C GLN A 829 0.36 -3.67 30.19
N ASP A 830 0.64 -3.44 28.89
CA ASP A 830 0.34 -4.41 27.85
C ASP A 830 1.15 -5.69 28.08
N PRO A 831 0.50 -6.86 28.15
CA PRO A 831 1.22 -8.11 28.33
C PRO A 831 2.25 -8.42 27.23
N ASN A 832 2.04 -7.93 25.99
CA ASN A 832 2.98 -8.01 24.86
C ASN A 832 4.22 -7.13 25.02
N SER A 833 4.23 -6.24 26.03
CA SER A 833 5.35 -5.32 26.18
C SER A 833 6.59 -6.11 26.56
N SER A 834 7.63 -5.98 25.74
CA SER A 834 8.99 -6.50 25.99
C SER A 834 9.69 -5.77 27.15
N SER A 835 9.00 -4.89 27.86
CA SER A 835 9.55 -4.00 28.89
C SER A 835 8.60 -3.84 30.06
N HIS A 836 9.14 -3.64 31.26
CA HIS A 836 8.38 -3.33 32.47
C HIS A 836 9.08 -2.24 33.28
N ILE A 837 8.34 -1.24 33.75
CA ILE A 837 8.90 -0.13 34.53
C ILE A 837 9.13 -0.55 35.99
N VAL A 838 10.39 -0.60 36.40
CA VAL A 838 10.82 -1.03 37.74
C VAL A 838 10.96 0.12 38.73
N VAL A 839 11.24 1.33 38.24
CA VAL A 839 11.38 2.52 39.09
C VAL A 839 11.12 3.80 38.29
N VAL A 840 10.50 4.79 38.95
CA VAL A 840 10.42 6.17 38.45
C VAL A 840 11.27 7.07 39.33
N ILE A 841 12.26 7.74 38.74
CA ILE A 841 13.16 8.66 39.43
C ILE A 841 12.83 10.10 39.04
N SER A 842 12.53 10.94 40.01
CA SER A 842 12.33 12.37 39.79
C SER A 842 13.44 13.21 40.41
N ASN A 843 13.91 14.22 39.68
CA ASN A 843 14.85 15.20 40.23
C ASN A 843 14.20 16.31 41.06
N LYS A 844 12.87 16.27 41.19
CA LYS A 844 12.04 17.20 41.96
C LYS A 844 11.04 16.41 42.83
N ALA A 845 10.87 16.84 44.08
CA ALA A 845 9.82 16.33 44.94
C ALA A 845 8.44 16.84 44.48
N ALA A 846 7.37 16.13 44.86
CA ALA A 846 5.97 16.56 44.69
C ALA A 846 5.58 16.95 43.25
N VAL A 847 6.02 16.18 42.25
CA VAL A 847 5.57 16.35 40.86
C VAL A 847 4.46 15.36 40.52
N ALA A 848 3.48 15.77 39.72
CA ALA A 848 2.34 14.93 39.34
C ALA A 848 2.72 13.60 38.66
N GLY A 849 3.91 13.51 38.04
CA GLY A 849 4.42 12.25 37.50
C GLY A 849 4.69 11.18 38.56
N LEU A 850 5.07 11.56 39.79
CA LEU A 850 5.28 10.62 40.90
C LEU A 850 3.94 10.03 41.37
N GLU A 851 2.91 10.86 41.48
CA GLU A 851 1.56 10.41 41.85
C GLU A 851 0.96 9.43 40.81
N LYS A 852 1.34 9.57 39.54
CA LYS A 852 0.94 8.63 38.48
C LYS A 852 1.65 7.28 38.62
N ALA A 853 2.96 7.30 38.91
CA ALA A 853 3.73 6.10 39.16
C ALA A 853 3.21 5.33 40.38
N GLU A 854 2.92 6.05 41.48
CA GLU A 854 2.36 5.46 42.70
C GLU A 854 0.98 4.83 42.45
N ARG A 855 0.10 5.51 41.69
CA ARG A 855 -1.20 4.94 41.28
C ARG A 855 -1.07 3.69 40.42
N ALA A 856 0.01 3.58 39.65
CA ALA A 856 0.33 2.40 38.84
C ALA A 856 1.08 1.31 39.63
N GLY A 857 1.32 1.50 40.93
CA GLY A 857 2.05 0.55 41.77
C GLY A 857 3.56 0.49 41.50
N ILE A 858 4.13 1.51 40.84
CA ILE A 858 5.55 1.55 40.46
C ILE A 858 6.35 2.26 41.57
N PRO A 859 7.45 1.66 42.06
CA PRO A 859 8.33 2.30 43.03
C PRO A 859 8.84 3.67 42.56
N THR A 860 8.82 4.65 43.45
CA THR A 860 9.32 6.01 43.17
C THR A 860 10.55 6.35 44.00
N ARG A 861 11.44 7.17 43.43
CA ARG A 861 12.60 7.76 44.12
C ARG A 861 12.73 9.24 43.76
N VAL A 862 13.04 10.06 44.76
CA VAL A 862 13.29 11.50 44.57
C VAL A 862 14.75 11.79 44.88
N ILE A 863 15.49 12.24 43.86
CA ILE A 863 16.91 12.59 43.99
C ILE A 863 17.04 14.07 43.65
N ASN A 864 17.08 14.93 44.65
CA ASN A 864 17.15 16.36 44.41
C ASN A 864 18.57 16.78 43.99
N HIS A 865 18.73 17.09 42.71
CA HIS A 865 19.99 17.56 42.12
C HIS A 865 20.63 18.77 42.83
N LYS A 866 19.87 19.58 43.58
CA LYS A 866 20.40 20.71 44.35
C LYS A 866 21.20 20.31 45.59
N LEU A 867 21.12 19.04 46.02
CA LEU A 867 21.82 18.52 47.19
C LEU A 867 23.24 18.02 46.89
N TYR A 868 23.66 18.03 45.63
CA TYR A 868 24.95 17.51 45.18
C TYR A 868 25.83 18.66 44.66
N LYS A 869 27.14 18.59 44.88
CA LYS A 869 28.05 19.69 44.57
C LYS A 869 28.28 19.86 43.08
N ASN A 870 28.22 18.75 42.35
CA ASN A 870 28.46 18.71 40.91
C ASN A 870 27.55 17.66 40.25
N ARG A 871 27.49 17.71 38.91
CA ARG A 871 26.64 16.82 38.10
C ARG A 871 27.02 15.34 38.26
N VAL A 872 28.32 15.05 38.37
CA VAL A 872 28.81 13.66 38.49
C VAL A 872 28.34 13.03 39.80
N GLU A 873 28.40 13.77 40.92
CA GLU A 873 27.86 13.31 42.20
C GLU A 873 26.35 13.03 42.15
N PHE A 874 25.59 13.89 41.46
CA PHE A 874 24.15 13.68 41.26
C PHE A 874 23.86 12.44 40.40
N ASP A 875 24.55 12.30 39.26
CA ASP A 875 24.35 11.18 38.35
C ASP A 875 24.77 9.85 39.00
N ASN A 876 25.82 9.84 39.84
CA ASN A 876 26.21 8.66 40.62
C ASN A 876 25.11 8.23 41.61
N ALA A 877 24.39 9.18 42.22
CA ALA A 877 23.28 8.86 43.09
C ALA A 877 22.08 8.29 42.30
N VAL A 878 21.82 8.80 41.09
CA VAL A 878 20.83 8.22 40.18
C VAL A 878 21.25 6.80 39.78
N ASP A 879 22.50 6.61 39.41
CA ASP A 879 23.10 5.33 39.01
C ASP A 879 23.00 4.26 40.11
N GLN A 880 23.24 4.63 41.37
CA GLN A 880 23.03 3.72 42.52
C GLN A 880 21.60 3.20 42.61
N VAL A 881 20.60 4.05 42.34
CA VAL A 881 19.20 3.62 42.29
C VAL A 881 18.94 2.74 41.06
N LEU A 882 19.51 3.08 39.90
CA LEU A 882 19.37 2.23 38.71
C LEU A 882 19.93 0.82 38.94
N GLU A 883 21.04 0.70 39.67
CA GLU A 883 21.65 -0.57 40.09
C GLU A 883 20.80 -1.29 41.15
N GLU A 884 20.29 -0.59 42.17
CA GLU A 884 19.36 -1.12 43.19
C GLU A 884 18.17 -1.83 42.52
N PHE A 885 17.63 -1.23 41.46
CA PHE A 885 16.50 -1.75 40.70
C PHE A 885 16.90 -2.59 39.47
N SER A 886 18.17 -3.02 39.38
CA SER A 886 18.76 -3.82 38.28
C SER A 886 18.22 -3.41 36.89
N THR A 887 18.34 -2.12 36.59
CA THR A 887 17.77 -1.53 35.38
C THR A 887 18.51 -1.98 34.12
N ASP A 888 17.77 -2.29 33.06
CA ASP A 888 18.29 -2.63 31.72
C ASP A 888 18.24 -1.44 30.76
N ILE A 889 17.17 -0.64 30.80
CA ILE A 889 16.93 0.50 29.91
C ILE A 889 16.52 1.73 30.72
N VAL A 890 17.04 2.90 30.36
CA VAL A 890 16.70 4.18 30.99
C VAL A 890 15.92 5.07 30.00
N CYS A 891 14.71 5.45 30.35
CA CYS A 891 13.88 6.35 29.54
C CYS A 891 13.85 7.75 30.14
N LEU A 892 14.26 8.76 29.37
CA LEU A 892 14.16 10.17 29.74
C LEU A 892 12.80 10.71 29.27
N ALA A 893 11.80 10.68 30.16
CA ALA A 893 10.43 11.10 29.86
C ALA A 893 10.20 12.55 30.34
N GLY A 894 10.77 13.51 29.59
CA GLY A 894 10.73 14.93 29.98
C GLY A 894 11.64 15.23 31.17
N PHE A 895 12.83 14.61 31.19
CA PHE A 895 13.86 14.84 32.20
C PHE A 895 14.68 16.08 31.85
N MET A 896 14.45 17.18 32.56
CA MET A 896 14.99 18.52 32.21
C MET A 896 16.41 18.75 32.74
N ARG A 897 17.30 17.74 32.65
CA ARG A 897 18.70 17.81 33.10
C ARG A 897 19.63 17.14 32.09
N ILE A 898 20.77 17.77 31.84
CA ILE A 898 21.85 17.18 31.05
C ILE A 898 22.63 16.23 31.97
N LEU A 899 22.81 14.98 31.53
CA LEU A 899 23.60 13.95 32.21
C LEU A 899 25.11 14.14 31.93
N SER A 900 25.98 13.62 32.79
CA SER A 900 27.43 13.70 32.63
C SER A 900 27.96 12.65 31.65
N GLY A 901 29.06 12.95 30.96
CA GLY A 901 29.70 12.02 30.02
C GLY A 901 30.00 10.63 30.61
N PRO A 902 30.54 10.51 31.85
CA PRO A 902 30.72 9.21 32.49
C PRO A 902 29.43 8.38 32.62
N PHE A 903 28.32 9.02 32.99
CA PHE A 903 27.02 8.36 33.11
C PHE A 903 26.49 7.91 31.74
N VAL A 904 26.54 8.78 30.73
CA VAL A 904 26.09 8.47 29.37
C VAL A 904 26.91 7.32 28.76
N ARG A 905 28.23 7.28 28.98
CA ARG A 905 29.08 6.16 28.53
C ARG A 905 28.73 4.84 29.20
N LYS A 906 28.41 4.86 30.50
CA LYS A 906 28.02 3.65 31.24
C LYS A 906 26.74 3.04 30.67
N TRP A 907 25.77 3.87 30.29
CA TRP A 907 24.47 3.45 29.79
C TRP A 907 24.33 3.56 28.26
N ASN A 908 25.45 3.62 27.53
CA ASN A 908 25.45 3.77 26.07
C ASN A 908 24.68 2.64 25.38
N GLY A 909 23.81 2.97 24.44
CA GLY A 909 22.92 2.01 23.77
C GLY A 909 21.77 1.48 24.63
N LYS A 910 21.62 1.95 25.88
CA LYS A 910 20.57 1.56 26.83
C LYS A 910 19.74 2.74 27.33
N MET A 911 19.98 3.95 26.85
CA MET A 911 19.20 5.13 27.24
C MET A 911 18.45 5.71 26.05
N LEU A 912 17.16 5.98 26.26
CA LEU A 912 16.25 6.56 25.27
C LEU A 912 15.78 7.92 25.73
N ASN A 913 15.75 8.88 24.82
CA ASN A 913 15.15 10.19 25.05
C ASN A 913 14.12 10.50 23.97
N ILE A 914 13.06 11.19 24.37
CA ILE A 914 12.10 11.77 23.44
C ILE A 914 12.30 13.29 23.37
N HIS A 915 12.51 13.78 22.16
CA HIS A 915 12.70 15.20 21.88
C HIS A 915 11.47 15.77 21.12
N PRO A 916 10.94 16.94 21.50
CA PRO A 916 9.74 17.56 20.91
C PRO A 916 10.00 18.26 19.55
N SER A 917 10.87 17.67 18.71
CA SER A 917 11.08 18.08 17.33
C SER A 917 11.55 16.91 16.47
N LEU A 918 11.56 17.10 15.14
CA LEU A 918 12.23 16.21 14.20
C LEU A 918 13.73 16.51 14.19
N LEU A 919 14.50 15.86 15.06
CA LEU A 919 15.96 16.00 15.09
C LEU A 919 16.56 15.64 13.71
N PRO A 920 17.62 16.35 13.27
CA PRO A 920 18.44 17.31 14.02
C PRO A 920 17.86 18.74 14.13
N SER A 921 16.66 19.00 13.63
CA SER A 921 16.05 20.33 13.66
C SER A 921 15.60 20.74 15.07
N PHE A 922 15.75 22.03 15.38
CA PHE A 922 15.27 22.68 16.62
C PHE A 922 15.68 21.98 17.91
N LYS A 923 16.99 21.74 18.11
CA LYS A 923 17.53 21.11 19.32
C LYS A 923 17.28 21.95 20.58
N GLY A 924 17.30 21.29 21.75
CA GLY A 924 17.18 21.94 23.05
C GLY A 924 15.76 22.26 23.49
N ALA A 925 15.63 22.96 24.62
CA ALA A 925 14.39 22.99 25.40
C ALA A 925 13.20 23.76 24.77
N ASN A 926 13.46 24.63 23.78
CA ASN A 926 12.44 25.54 23.20
C ASN A 926 12.05 25.12 21.77
N ALA A 927 12.03 23.82 21.49
CA ALA A 927 11.87 23.30 20.14
C ALA A 927 10.59 23.77 19.42
N HIS A 928 9.47 23.89 20.15
CA HIS A 928 8.20 24.39 19.59
C HIS A 928 8.23 25.89 19.25
N GLU A 929 8.87 26.71 20.09
CA GLU A 929 9.06 28.15 19.82
C GLU A 929 9.92 28.33 18.57
N GLN A 930 11.05 27.61 18.50
CA GLN A 930 11.93 27.66 17.33
C GLN A 930 11.23 27.19 16.05
N ALA A 931 10.38 26.17 16.12
CA ALA A 931 9.60 25.70 14.97
C ALA A 931 8.59 26.76 14.48
N LEU A 932 7.92 27.46 15.40
CA LEU A 932 6.99 28.54 15.06
C LEU A 932 7.73 29.77 14.52
N GLU A 933 8.85 30.16 15.14
CA GLU A 933 9.69 31.28 14.69
C GLU A 933 10.31 31.02 13.32
N ALA A 934 10.72 29.78 13.05
CA ALA A 934 11.22 29.38 11.75
C ALA A 934 10.13 29.28 10.68
N GLY A 935 8.85 29.37 11.05
CA GLY A 935 7.72 29.31 10.14
C GLY A 935 7.60 27.97 9.41
N VAL A 936 8.12 26.88 9.99
CA VAL A 936 8.02 25.56 9.35
C VAL A 936 6.58 25.08 9.34
N THR A 937 6.18 24.38 8.28
CA THR A 937 4.83 23.80 8.14
C THR A 937 4.73 22.41 8.76
N VAL A 938 5.86 21.80 9.12
CA VAL A 938 5.96 20.47 9.73
C VAL A 938 7.02 20.50 10.84
N THR A 939 6.66 19.97 12.01
CA THR A 939 7.56 19.60 13.10
C THR A 939 7.23 18.16 13.52
N GLY A 940 7.52 17.74 14.75
CA GLY A 940 7.19 16.41 15.22
C GLY A 940 7.85 16.10 16.54
N CYS A 941 8.07 14.81 16.79
CA CYS A 941 8.92 14.34 17.87
C CYS A 941 9.88 13.26 17.39
N THR A 942 10.98 13.10 18.11
CA THR A 942 12.03 12.12 17.82
C THR A 942 12.36 11.30 19.05
N VAL A 943 12.35 9.99 18.93
CA VAL A 943 12.94 9.09 19.92
C VAL A 943 14.32 8.67 19.44
N HIS A 944 15.33 8.85 20.27
CA HIS A 944 16.71 8.55 19.92
C HIS A 944 17.47 7.96 21.11
N PHE A 945 18.57 7.25 20.82
CA PHE A 945 19.54 6.88 21.85
C PHE A 945 20.21 8.14 22.40
N VAL A 946 20.48 8.19 23.71
CA VAL A 946 21.20 9.32 24.30
C VAL A 946 22.69 9.24 23.99
N SER A 947 23.29 10.35 23.55
CA SER A 947 24.73 10.53 23.33
C SER A 947 25.30 11.60 24.26
N GLU A 948 26.63 11.70 24.36
CA GLU A 948 27.29 12.77 25.15
C GLU A 948 26.96 14.17 24.60
N ASP A 949 26.87 14.28 23.27
CA ASP A 949 26.35 15.47 22.60
C ASP A 949 24.83 15.51 22.71
N VAL A 950 24.31 16.63 23.18
CA VAL A 950 22.87 16.84 23.41
C VAL A 950 22.11 16.73 22.08
N ASP A 951 21.05 15.92 22.08
CA ASP A 951 20.15 15.68 20.94
C ASP A 951 20.88 15.29 19.64
N ALA A 952 21.98 14.55 19.75
CA ALA A 952 22.80 14.10 18.62
C ALA A 952 22.87 12.58 18.46
N GLY A 953 22.16 11.83 19.30
CA GLY A 953 22.23 10.38 19.27
C GLY A 953 21.38 9.78 18.16
N GLN A 954 21.61 8.48 17.91
CA GLN A 954 21.01 7.80 16.77
C GLN A 954 19.49 7.71 16.90
N ILE A 955 18.79 8.11 15.84
CA ILE A 955 17.33 8.23 15.77
C ILE A 955 16.69 6.86 15.58
N ILE A 956 15.80 6.48 16.50
CA ILE A 956 15.07 5.20 16.47
C ILE A 956 13.77 5.37 15.69
N LEU A 957 12.94 6.36 16.07
CA LEU A 957 11.66 6.68 15.44
C LEU A 957 11.40 8.18 15.44
N GLN A 958 10.63 8.64 14.46
CA GLN A 958 10.13 10.02 14.37
C GLN A 958 8.66 9.99 13.95
N GLU A 959 7.86 10.92 14.48
CA GLU A 959 6.50 11.17 14.00
C GLU A 959 6.37 12.64 13.64
N ALA A 960 5.96 12.91 12.40
CA ALA A 960 5.73 14.25 11.90
C ALA A 960 4.36 14.77 12.34
N VAL A 961 4.32 16.06 12.68
CA VAL A 961 3.14 16.78 13.13
C VAL A 961 3.04 18.08 12.34
N PRO A 962 1.89 18.38 11.69
CA PRO A 962 1.74 19.63 10.96
C PRO A 962 1.72 20.83 11.91
N VAL A 963 2.33 21.94 11.49
CA VAL A 963 2.22 23.25 12.12
C VAL A 963 1.19 24.06 11.33
N LYS A 964 0.07 24.40 11.96
CA LYS A 964 -1.06 25.10 11.31
C LYS A 964 -0.86 26.61 11.40
N ARG A 965 -1.40 27.34 10.41
CA ARG A 965 -1.46 28.81 10.47
C ARG A 965 -2.25 29.25 11.71
N GLY A 966 -1.62 30.07 12.55
CA GLY A 966 -2.19 30.54 13.81
C GLY A 966 -1.94 29.64 15.01
N ASP A 967 -1.12 28.58 14.88
CA ASP A 967 -0.70 27.80 16.05
C ASP A 967 0.09 28.68 17.04
N THR A 968 -0.21 28.48 18.32
CA THR A 968 0.58 28.97 19.45
C THR A 968 1.51 27.86 19.94
N VAL A 969 2.51 28.19 20.75
CA VAL A 969 3.37 27.18 21.41
C VAL A 969 2.53 26.14 22.14
N ALA A 970 1.43 26.54 22.78
CA ALA A 970 0.54 25.64 23.51
C ALA A 970 -0.20 24.67 22.57
N THR A 971 -0.82 25.17 21.50
CA THR A 971 -1.60 24.33 20.57
C THR A 971 -0.72 23.39 19.77
N LEU A 972 0.50 23.83 19.41
CA LEU A 972 1.49 22.97 18.78
C LEU A 972 2.01 21.91 19.77
N SER A 973 2.30 22.31 21.01
CA SER A 973 2.76 21.41 22.06
C SER A 973 1.78 20.29 22.37
N GLU A 974 0.48 20.58 22.46
CA GLU A 974 -0.54 19.55 22.65
C GLU A 974 -0.56 18.53 21.50
N ARG A 975 -0.38 18.99 20.26
CA ARG A 975 -0.37 18.11 19.08
C ARG A 975 0.88 17.24 19.02
N VAL A 976 2.06 17.83 19.29
CA VAL A 976 3.33 17.08 19.38
C VAL A 976 3.28 16.07 20.51
N LYS A 977 2.71 16.43 21.66
CA LYS A 977 2.54 15.53 22.79
C LYS A 977 1.70 14.29 22.48
N LEU A 978 0.67 14.40 21.64
CA LEU A 978 -0.07 13.22 21.16
C LEU A 978 0.80 12.29 20.32
N ALA A 979 1.66 12.85 19.46
CA ALA A 979 2.64 12.08 18.71
C ALA A 979 3.69 11.44 19.64
N GLU A 980 4.16 12.16 20.66
CA GLU A 980 5.09 11.61 21.67
C GLU A 980 4.53 10.39 22.39
N HIS A 981 3.27 10.46 22.83
CA HIS A 981 2.59 9.36 23.49
C HIS A 981 2.48 8.10 22.59
N LYS A 982 2.45 8.28 21.27
CA LYS A 982 2.39 7.19 20.30
C LYS A 982 3.78 6.60 20.04
N VAL A 983 4.80 7.41 19.77
CA VAL A 983 6.10 6.90 19.32
C VAL A 983 7.00 6.42 20.44
N PHE A 984 6.94 7.04 21.62
CA PHE A 984 7.88 6.73 22.69
C PHE A 984 7.75 5.28 23.16
N PRO A 985 6.54 4.75 23.40
CA PRO A 985 6.38 3.37 23.80
C PRO A 985 6.76 2.37 22.70
N VAL A 986 6.50 2.70 21.43
CA VAL A 986 6.91 1.86 20.28
C VAL A 986 8.43 1.76 20.19
N ALA A 987 9.13 2.90 20.32
CA ALA A 987 10.59 2.91 20.32
C ALA A 987 11.18 2.15 21.52
N LEU A 988 10.59 2.28 22.71
CA LEU A 988 10.97 1.48 23.87
C LEU A 988 10.79 -0.01 23.58
N HIS A 989 9.65 -0.41 23.01
CA HIS A 989 9.38 -1.80 22.67
C HIS A 989 10.43 -2.35 21.68
N LEU A 990 10.74 -1.62 20.61
CA LEU A 990 11.73 -2.01 19.60
C LEU A 990 13.13 -2.23 20.19
N VAL A 991 13.53 -1.41 21.15
CA VAL A 991 14.82 -1.55 21.84
C VAL A 991 14.77 -2.69 22.86
N ALA A 992 13.67 -2.82 23.60
CA ALA A 992 13.49 -3.86 24.60
C ALA A 992 13.38 -5.26 24.01
N CYS A 993 12.78 -5.43 22.82
CA CYS A 993 12.74 -6.71 22.10
C CYS A 993 14.03 -7.00 21.33
N GLY A 994 14.98 -6.06 21.28
CA GLY A 994 16.24 -6.20 20.56
C GLY A 994 16.16 -6.02 19.04
N ALA A 995 14.97 -5.70 18.48
CA ALA A 995 14.80 -5.39 17.07
C ALA A 995 15.66 -4.19 16.63
N VAL A 996 15.86 -3.24 17.55
CA VAL A 996 16.75 -2.09 17.39
C VAL A 996 17.82 -2.11 18.47
N ARG A 997 19.09 -2.11 18.07
CA ARG A 997 20.22 -1.94 19.00
C ARG A 997 21.25 -0.96 18.45
N LEU A 998 21.99 -0.32 19.34
CA LEU A 998 23.15 0.49 18.96
C LEU A 998 24.35 -0.45 18.75
N GLY A 999 24.86 -0.53 17.52
CA GLY A 999 26.02 -1.33 17.17
C GLY A 999 27.33 -0.75 17.72
N GLU A 1000 28.38 -1.58 17.77
CA GLU A 1000 29.71 -1.17 18.27
C GLU A 1000 30.34 -0.02 17.46
N ASN A 1001 29.91 0.16 16.21
CA ASN A 1001 30.30 1.27 15.34
C ASN A 1001 29.52 2.58 15.59
N GLY A 1002 28.66 2.61 16.62
CA GLY A 1002 27.83 3.77 16.96
C GLY A 1002 26.64 4.00 16.03
N LYS A 1003 26.31 3.06 15.13
CA LYS A 1003 25.14 3.13 14.23
C LYS A 1003 24.03 2.20 14.71
N ILE A 1004 22.79 2.52 14.35
CA ILE A 1004 21.66 1.62 14.60
C ILE A 1004 21.76 0.37 13.74
N CYS A 1005 21.59 -0.79 14.37
CA CYS A 1005 21.42 -2.07 13.73
C CYS A 1005 19.96 -2.52 13.88
N TRP A 1006 19.30 -2.73 12.74
CA TRP A 1006 18.01 -3.41 12.67
C TRP A 1006 18.28 -4.91 12.50
N VAL A 1007 17.73 -5.74 13.38
CA VAL A 1007 17.79 -7.18 13.22
C VAL A 1007 16.74 -7.55 12.18
N LYS A 1008 17.16 -7.96 10.98
CA LYS A 1008 16.25 -8.50 9.95
C LYS A 1008 15.75 -9.86 10.43
N GLU A 1009 14.44 -10.06 10.44
CA GLU A 1009 13.85 -11.39 10.46
C GLU A 1009 14.20 -12.05 9.11
N GLU A 1010 14.89 -13.20 9.16
CA GLU A 1010 15.18 -14.08 8.01
C GLU A 1010 13.95 -14.88 7.58
#